data_AF-A0A7Y4U8R6-F1
#
_entry.id   AF-A0A7Y4U8R6-F1
#
_cell.length_a   1.000
_cell.length_b   1.000
_cell.length_c   1.000
_cell.angle_alpha   90.00
_cell.angle_beta   90.00
_cell.angle_gamma   90.00
#
_symmetry.space_group_name_H-M   'P 1'
#
loop_
_entity.id
_entity.type
_entity.pdbx_description
1 polymer ?
#
loop_
_entity_poly.entity_id
_entity_poly.type
_entity_poly.pdbx_seq_one_letter_code
_entity_poly.pdbx_strand_id
1 'polypeptide(L)'
;VGIWIYNVPNNVIGGTAAGAGNVISWTNNNGAGVLIFGSNAAGTRVQGNYIGTDATGLLACGNTTGILLDGASGVLIGGASASARNVISANEKGISLNKNFQENPSNNNVIQGNYIGTNKDGIPNLGNTNEGVGIAFSASNTIGGLNAYEGNLIAGNGGIGIRVSSSNNAVANQISGNAIFGNTGLGIDLGTFGADGVTPNDTTVPADSDVGPNNLQNFPVLTAVSSGGLVTGTLNSTPNRSFRIEYFKNTACHSSGNGQGEVLLGTQTVTTDGSGNAPLSFSFAFDATKPFITATATDLTTNDTSEFSACRRDNRAPQSLSPLSVTRQQGSPVANSFIATVSDLDLPADTLTATVNGLASATVNGVTVSGLSVQCTGTNCNVSANVVAACGATTPSVSFNLAVNDSAGLSASATLIVNVSNNTPPGLSYNTPPSVNAGASLTINPASGPSDNGAVSNIAVQSAGTYTGTISVNSAGVVSISNAAPVGVHTITIRATDNCAPPGNFTDATFTLTVASSCPTITVSPSSTTPLPFGVTGSALPLIFLSASGGTGSYTFSDPANARPPGTTITSVSGSWRIGGVPNTPGVYTFSIQAIDANGCTGTTTLTVVIHPATPTLVVTTLADENGANLSACSLREAIIAANTNAAFGGCGAGQVGYDTIGFSITPAPSAYTINVNTNLPDLTEAVYLNGATGDAAFPRVEIHGAGTATTSTGLRVFANHCYLRNLVVNNCATQIVLQGGARSVIENCYLGTNATGAASAGGQIGVSVSNGATLNRIGATGVNQPNVVSGNSTVGVEFVGDTVASNSASGNLIGTNPTGVTAVPNGTGVRMRDGASFNSATSNFIAYNVGDGISISDGAPPIPPARSNSLSNNRIFSNGGLGINLAGGSNLLCAPSAANVTCNDVGDGDDGPNRLQNYPVLTSFTAARVVSGSLNSTPNSSFTIQYYASEAGDPSGFGEGEVRVFNATVTTDAGGNVSFTHTIPVPTPPAIDPLIGHPFITALAIAFNTSDTSEFSNWVTACGAPVIVTCATAQTVNANAACQTVVPDFTSGVVATNNCSSLGPLTITQSPAAGSMVGLGVHSVTITVKDGMMNTVTCMTMLTVNDTTAPNIVSCATAQAAQANASCQAAVPNFVSQITATDNCTLAGALTITQSPAAGTPLGLGTHTVTITVKDAANNMATCTTTFTVTDATPPTLSACPTNQTVTANAATGATVTYT
;
A
#
# COMPACT_ATOMS: atom_id res chain seq x y z
N VAL A 1 16.59 -18.71 26.80
CA VAL A 1 17.38 -17.59 26.22
C VAL A 1 17.93 -18.05 24.88
N GLY A 2 17.94 -17.20 23.85
CA GLY A 2 18.49 -17.54 22.53
C GLY A 2 20.00 -17.37 22.45
N ILE A 3 20.48 -16.13 22.57
CA ILE A 3 21.91 -15.78 22.68
C ILE A 3 22.18 -15.19 24.07
N TRP A 4 23.24 -15.65 24.74
CA TRP A 4 23.66 -15.11 26.04
C TRP A 4 25.11 -14.63 25.99
N ILE A 5 25.32 -13.34 26.21
CA ILE A 5 26.63 -12.72 26.45
C ILE A 5 26.79 -12.56 27.96
N TYR A 6 27.82 -13.18 28.53
CA TYR A 6 28.09 -13.14 29.97
C TYR A 6 29.42 -12.43 30.27
N ASN A 7 29.33 -11.16 30.66
CA ASN A 7 30.40 -10.33 31.21
C ASN A 7 31.69 -10.26 30.36
N VAL A 8 31.55 -10.22 29.03
CA VAL A 8 32.65 -10.10 28.05
C VAL A 8 32.38 -8.97 27.04
N PRO A 9 33.36 -8.12 26.70
CA PRO A 9 33.14 -6.91 25.88
C PRO A 9 33.22 -7.16 24.38
N ASN A 10 32.85 -6.14 23.59
CA ASN A 10 33.13 -6.01 22.15
C ASN A 10 32.56 -7.12 21.23
N ASN A 11 31.46 -7.78 21.63
CA ASN A 11 30.81 -8.79 20.79
C ASN A 11 29.97 -8.13 19.68
N VAL A 12 29.74 -8.86 18.59
CA VAL A 12 28.77 -8.46 17.55
C VAL A 12 27.74 -9.58 17.39
N ILE A 13 26.46 -9.22 17.55
CA ILE A 13 25.31 -10.08 17.26
C ILE A 13 24.67 -9.54 15.99
N GLY A 14 24.83 -10.28 14.90
CA GLY A 14 24.40 -9.87 13.57
C GLY A 14 25.49 -9.10 12.82
N GLY A 15 25.10 -8.07 12.07
CA GLY A 15 26.03 -7.17 11.38
C GLY A 15 25.34 -6.26 10.37
N THR A 16 26.11 -5.32 9.80
CA THR A 16 25.65 -4.36 8.79
C THR A 16 25.87 -4.81 7.34
N ALA A 17 26.42 -6.01 7.13
CA ALA A 17 26.59 -6.63 5.82
C ALA A 17 25.36 -7.47 5.44
N ALA A 18 25.09 -7.61 4.14
CA ALA A 18 23.99 -8.44 3.65
C ALA A 18 24.16 -9.89 4.13
N GLY A 19 23.08 -10.47 4.69
CA GLY A 19 23.10 -11.83 5.24
C GLY A 19 23.81 -12.01 6.59
N ALA A 20 24.33 -10.95 7.22
CA ALA A 20 24.97 -11.04 8.54
C ALA A 20 23.99 -11.13 9.72
N GLY A 21 22.71 -10.81 9.52
CA GLY A 21 21.67 -10.80 10.56
C GLY A 21 21.21 -12.19 11.01
N ASN A 22 20.84 -12.32 12.29
CA ASN A 22 20.29 -13.55 12.87
C ASN A 22 18.76 -13.48 12.98
N VAL A 23 18.12 -14.65 13.09
CA VAL A 23 16.70 -14.80 13.44
C VAL A 23 16.62 -15.42 14.85
N ILE A 24 16.02 -14.72 15.82
CA ILE A 24 16.13 -15.05 17.25
C ILE A 24 14.74 -15.04 17.91
N SER A 25 14.12 -16.22 18.01
CA SER A 25 12.68 -16.37 18.19
C SER A 25 12.32 -17.67 18.94
N TRP A 26 11.06 -17.82 19.36
CA TRP A 26 10.51 -19.03 20.00
C TRP A 26 11.24 -19.51 21.28
N THR A 27 11.75 -18.61 22.12
CA THR A 27 12.29 -19.02 23.43
C THR A 27 11.16 -19.32 24.44
N ASN A 28 11.25 -20.47 25.10
CA ASN A 28 10.28 -20.92 26.10
C ASN A 28 10.57 -20.36 27.51
N ASN A 29 9.55 -20.38 28.38
CA ASN A 29 9.60 -20.12 29.83
C ASN A 29 10.49 -18.93 30.25
N ASN A 30 9.97 -17.71 30.11
CA ASN A 30 10.62 -16.45 30.51
C ASN A 30 11.96 -16.19 29.79
N GLY A 31 12.08 -16.67 28.55
CA GLY A 31 13.27 -16.51 27.73
C GLY A 31 13.42 -15.11 27.13
N ALA A 32 14.60 -14.51 27.29
CA ALA A 32 15.05 -13.43 26.41
C ALA A 32 15.59 -14.00 25.09
N GLY A 33 15.29 -13.37 23.95
CA GLY A 33 15.89 -13.70 22.66
C GLY A 33 17.40 -13.48 22.72
N VAL A 34 17.81 -12.25 23.05
CA VAL A 34 19.19 -11.89 23.39
C VAL A 34 19.26 -11.46 24.86
N LEU A 35 20.17 -12.04 25.64
CA LEU A 35 20.54 -11.61 26.99
C LEU A 35 21.99 -11.13 27.00
N ILE A 36 22.23 -9.91 27.46
CA ILE A 36 23.57 -9.36 27.69
C ILE A 36 23.67 -9.02 29.18
N PHE A 37 24.55 -9.74 29.89
CA PHE A 37 24.64 -9.73 31.35
C PHE A 37 26.01 -9.21 31.82
N GLY A 38 26.00 -8.31 32.81
CA GLY A 38 27.19 -7.90 33.56
C GLY A 38 27.96 -6.70 32.99
N SER A 39 28.63 -5.98 33.89
CA SER A 39 29.22 -4.66 33.64
C SER A 39 30.30 -4.63 32.56
N ASN A 40 30.99 -5.75 32.33
CA ASN A 40 32.09 -5.82 31.36
C ASN A 40 31.61 -6.11 29.93
N ALA A 41 30.29 -6.11 29.66
CA ALA A 41 29.73 -6.37 28.33
C ALA A 41 29.82 -5.18 27.34
N ALA A 42 30.46 -4.08 27.73
CA ALA A 42 30.57 -2.84 26.96
C ALA A 42 31.18 -3.04 25.55
N GLY A 43 30.80 -2.16 24.62
CA GLY A 43 31.18 -2.25 23.22
C GLY A 43 30.47 -3.36 22.44
N THR A 44 29.58 -4.13 23.07
CA THR A 44 28.74 -5.12 22.38
C THR A 44 27.74 -4.42 21.45
N ARG A 45 27.55 -4.98 20.25
CA ARG A 45 26.71 -4.42 19.18
C ARG A 45 25.68 -5.46 18.73
N VAL A 46 24.40 -5.10 18.74
CA VAL A 46 23.31 -5.93 18.20
C VAL A 46 22.77 -5.22 16.95
N GLN A 47 23.05 -5.73 15.75
CA GLN A 47 22.77 -5.01 14.49
C GLN A 47 22.21 -5.96 13.41
N GLY A 48 21.20 -5.53 12.66
CA GLY A 48 20.70 -6.26 11.48
C GLY A 48 19.84 -7.51 11.74
N ASN A 49 19.40 -7.77 12.98
CA ASN A 49 18.72 -9.02 13.35
C ASN A 49 17.18 -8.94 13.31
N TYR A 50 16.52 -10.08 13.14
CA TYR A 50 15.07 -10.28 13.32
C TYR A 50 14.83 -11.04 14.64
N ILE A 51 14.08 -10.44 15.58
CA ILE A 51 13.98 -10.90 16.97
C ILE A 51 12.50 -10.96 17.39
N GLY A 52 12.00 -12.17 17.63
CA GLY A 52 10.58 -12.44 17.88
C GLY A 52 9.72 -12.57 16.61
N THR A 53 10.35 -12.52 15.42
CA THR A 53 9.72 -12.71 14.11
C THR A 53 10.33 -13.90 13.36
N ASP A 54 9.72 -14.29 12.24
CA ASP A 54 10.25 -15.31 11.34
C ASP A 54 11.41 -14.77 10.48
N ALA A 55 11.99 -15.62 9.63
CA ALA A 55 13.11 -15.26 8.75
C ALA A 55 12.74 -14.23 7.66
N THR A 56 11.46 -14.04 7.33
CA THR A 56 11.02 -12.95 6.43
C THR A 56 10.81 -11.62 7.16
N GLY A 57 10.74 -11.63 8.50
CA GLY A 57 10.41 -10.46 9.31
C GLY A 57 8.95 -10.00 9.17
N LEU A 58 8.04 -10.90 8.76
CA LEU A 58 6.62 -10.62 8.46
C LEU A 58 5.62 -11.40 9.33
N LEU A 59 6.05 -12.45 10.03
CA LEU A 59 5.21 -13.30 10.88
C LEU A 59 5.69 -13.27 12.34
N ALA A 60 4.73 -13.40 13.28
CA ALA A 60 4.97 -13.42 14.72
C ALA A 60 5.56 -14.76 15.20
N CYS A 61 6.64 -14.70 15.98
CA CYS A 61 7.42 -15.84 16.50
C CYS A 61 8.05 -15.51 17.88
N GLY A 62 7.29 -14.83 18.75
CA GLY A 62 7.80 -14.09 19.91
C GLY A 62 8.70 -14.82 20.91
N ASN A 63 9.48 -14.02 21.64
CA ASN A 63 10.13 -14.38 22.91
C ASN A 63 9.36 -13.74 24.08
N THR A 64 9.75 -14.00 25.33
CA THR A 64 9.28 -13.15 26.46
C THR A 64 9.87 -11.75 26.33
N THR A 65 11.20 -11.62 26.27
CA THR A 65 11.86 -10.35 25.98
C THR A 65 12.65 -10.48 24.68
N GLY A 66 12.57 -9.53 23.75
CA GLY A 66 13.39 -9.55 22.53
C GLY A 66 14.89 -9.40 22.87
N ILE A 67 15.27 -8.29 23.48
CA ILE A 67 16.62 -8.04 24.01
C ILE A 67 16.54 -7.62 25.48
N LEU A 68 17.29 -8.29 26.36
CA LEU A 68 17.44 -7.96 27.77
C LEU A 68 18.90 -7.55 28.07
N LEU A 69 19.07 -6.31 28.52
CA LEU A 69 20.32 -5.83 29.15
C LEU A 69 20.16 -5.95 30.67
N ASP A 70 21.05 -6.69 31.32
CA ASP A 70 21.00 -6.97 32.76
C ASP A 70 22.33 -6.62 33.43
N GLY A 71 22.39 -5.42 34.02
CA GLY A 71 23.62 -4.79 34.49
C GLY A 71 24.67 -4.57 33.39
N ALA A 72 24.25 -4.49 32.12
CA ALA A 72 25.12 -4.32 30.97
C ALA A 72 25.11 -2.87 30.50
N SER A 73 26.29 -2.26 30.41
CA SER A 73 26.48 -0.84 30.09
C SER A 73 27.30 -0.66 28.81
N GLY A 74 27.07 0.42 28.06
CA GLY A 74 27.83 0.72 26.83
C GLY A 74 27.56 -0.22 25.65
N VAL A 75 26.34 -0.75 25.54
CA VAL A 75 25.86 -1.59 24.43
C VAL A 75 25.18 -0.73 23.37
N LEU A 76 25.41 -1.04 22.08
CA LEU A 76 24.69 -0.46 20.95
C LEU A 76 23.68 -1.46 20.38
N ILE A 77 22.41 -1.10 20.36
CA ILE A 77 21.34 -1.84 19.69
C ILE A 77 20.88 -1.02 18.47
N GLY A 78 21.09 -1.57 17.29
CA GLY A 78 20.83 -0.93 16.00
C GLY A 78 22.00 -0.06 15.53
N GLY A 79 21.73 1.11 14.97
CA GLY A 79 22.73 2.05 14.49
C GLY A 79 22.18 3.05 13.47
N ALA A 80 22.92 4.13 13.22
CA ALA A 80 22.60 5.21 12.27
C ALA A 80 22.72 4.80 10.77
N SER A 81 22.28 3.59 10.40
CA SER A 81 22.15 3.15 9.02
C SER A 81 21.01 2.14 8.87
N ALA A 82 20.35 2.13 7.71
CA ALA A 82 19.30 1.15 7.41
C ALA A 82 19.76 -0.31 7.55
N SER A 83 21.05 -0.60 7.29
CA SER A 83 21.65 -1.93 7.44
C SER A 83 21.99 -2.32 8.88
N ALA A 84 22.00 -1.38 9.82
CA ALA A 84 22.22 -1.66 11.24
C ALA A 84 20.94 -2.05 11.99
N ARG A 85 19.78 -1.72 11.42
CA ARG A 85 18.44 -1.90 11.99
C ARG A 85 18.14 -3.33 12.42
N ASN A 86 17.72 -3.52 13.67
CA ASN A 86 17.03 -4.75 14.08
C ASN A 86 15.51 -4.58 13.93
N VAL A 87 14.79 -5.69 13.78
CA VAL A 87 13.33 -5.79 13.90
C VAL A 87 13.03 -6.58 15.17
N ILE A 88 12.36 -5.98 16.14
CA ILE A 88 12.21 -6.50 17.51
C ILE A 88 10.73 -6.47 17.90
N SER A 89 10.02 -7.53 17.54
CA SER A 89 8.57 -7.51 17.35
C SER A 89 7.92 -8.82 17.76
N ALA A 90 6.62 -8.78 18.09
CA ALA A 90 5.80 -9.89 18.57
C ALA A 90 6.30 -10.63 19.84
N ASN A 91 7.25 -10.06 20.59
CA ASN A 91 7.65 -10.53 21.92
C ASN A 91 6.62 -10.09 22.99
N GLU A 92 6.76 -10.47 24.26
CA GLU A 92 6.01 -9.76 25.32
C GLU A 92 6.57 -8.34 25.50
N LYS A 93 7.89 -8.23 25.65
CA LYS A 93 8.63 -6.96 25.72
C LYS A 93 9.66 -6.88 24.59
N GLY A 94 9.75 -5.75 23.90
CA GLY A 94 10.71 -5.56 22.80
C GLY A 94 12.15 -5.54 23.31
N ILE A 95 12.53 -4.46 23.99
CA ILE A 95 13.83 -4.30 24.66
C ILE A 95 13.60 -3.99 26.15
N SER A 96 14.41 -4.55 27.04
CA SER A 96 14.36 -4.22 28.48
C SER A 96 15.75 -3.99 29.06
N LEU A 97 15.91 -2.89 29.82
CA LEU A 97 17.12 -2.48 30.52
C LEU A 97 16.90 -2.56 32.03
N ASN A 98 17.66 -3.42 32.71
CA ASN A 98 17.51 -3.70 34.14
C ASN A 98 18.84 -3.66 34.89
N LYS A 99 18.76 -3.59 36.22
CA LYS A 99 19.88 -3.90 37.12
C LYS A 99 19.98 -5.41 37.37
N ASN A 100 21.19 -5.92 37.47
CA ASN A 100 21.44 -7.34 37.74
C ASN A 100 21.42 -7.68 39.24
N PHE A 101 21.55 -8.97 39.55
CA PHE A 101 21.62 -9.51 40.92
C PHE A 101 22.79 -8.99 41.78
N GLN A 102 23.70 -8.20 41.21
CA GLN A 102 24.80 -7.52 41.92
C GLN A 102 24.53 -6.01 42.09
N GLU A 103 23.29 -5.57 41.83
CA GLU A 103 22.84 -4.16 41.84
C GLU A 103 23.54 -3.25 40.80
N ASN A 104 24.27 -3.82 39.84
CA ASN A 104 24.83 -3.06 38.72
C ASN A 104 23.72 -2.70 37.72
N PRO A 105 23.51 -1.42 37.35
CA PRO A 105 22.49 -1.00 36.40
C PRO A 105 22.95 -1.07 34.92
N SER A 106 22.01 -0.99 33.98
CA SER A 106 22.31 -1.01 32.53
C SER A 106 22.39 0.41 31.97
N ASN A 107 23.52 1.08 32.15
CA ASN A 107 23.68 2.51 31.84
C ASN A 107 24.45 2.79 30.54
N ASN A 108 24.31 4.00 29.98
CA ASN A 108 25.07 4.46 28.81
C ASN A 108 24.89 3.58 27.56
N ASN A 109 23.75 2.90 27.43
CA ASN A 109 23.40 2.11 26.25
C ASN A 109 22.71 2.99 25.20
N VAL A 110 22.90 2.66 23.94
CA VAL A 110 22.30 3.39 22.81
C VAL A 110 21.40 2.44 22.02
N ILE A 111 20.12 2.78 21.91
CA ILE A 111 19.11 2.04 21.14
C ILE A 111 18.66 2.98 20.01
N GLN A 112 19.10 2.75 18.77
CA GLN A 112 18.86 3.67 17.65
C GLN A 112 18.61 2.95 16.33
N GLY A 113 17.73 3.49 15.49
CA GLY A 113 17.44 3.02 14.12
C GLY A 113 16.66 1.71 14.01
N ASN A 114 16.19 1.14 15.12
CA ASN A 114 15.48 -0.13 15.18
C ASN A 114 13.99 0.01 14.82
N TYR A 115 13.39 -1.10 14.40
CA TYR A 115 11.96 -1.29 14.22
C TYR A 115 11.43 -2.17 15.37
N ILE A 116 10.44 -1.70 16.13
CA ILE A 116 10.01 -2.29 17.40
C ILE A 116 8.48 -2.36 17.45
N GLY A 117 7.92 -3.57 17.38
CA GLY A 117 6.48 -3.83 17.24
C GLY A 117 5.95 -3.76 15.79
N THR A 118 6.83 -3.46 14.84
CA THR A 118 6.53 -3.42 13.40
C THR A 118 7.13 -4.61 12.66
N ASN A 119 6.66 -4.89 11.44
CA ASN A 119 7.36 -5.81 10.53
C ASN A 119 8.64 -5.17 9.97
N LYS A 120 9.43 -5.94 9.20
CA LYS A 120 10.68 -5.44 8.58
C LYS A 120 10.52 -4.20 7.67
N ASP A 121 9.32 -3.93 7.19
CA ASP A 121 9.00 -2.80 6.31
C ASP A 121 8.46 -1.58 7.09
N GLY A 122 8.29 -1.70 8.41
CA GLY A 122 7.83 -0.63 9.30
C GLY A 122 6.31 -0.59 9.51
N ILE A 123 5.57 -1.61 9.06
CA ILE A 123 4.12 -1.69 9.23
C ILE A 123 3.80 -2.14 10.67
N PRO A 124 2.93 -1.44 11.43
CA PRO A 124 2.59 -1.78 12.81
C PRO A 124 1.56 -2.92 12.90
N ASN A 125 1.97 -4.12 12.50
CA ASN A 125 1.14 -5.33 12.50
C ASN A 125 1.74 -6.51 13.32
N LEU A 126 2.86 -6.31 14.01
CA LEU A 126 3.57 -7.33 14.80
C LEU A 126 3.95 -6.79 16.19
N GLY A 127 3.02 -6.11 16.86
CA GLY A 127 3.25 -5.48 18.15
C GLY A 127 3.84 -6.42 19.20
N ASN A 128 4.80 -5.96 20.00
CA ASN A 128 5.12 -6.66 21.25
C ASN A 128 3.93 -6.52 22.21
N THR A 129 3.55 -7.56 22.93
CA THR A 129 2.22 -7.62 23.60
C THR A 129 2.10 -6.73 24.84
N ASN A 130 3.21 -6.23 25.38
CA ASN A 130 3.26 -5.33 26.54
C ASN A 130 3.99 -4.02 26.19
N GLU A 131 5.32 -3.96 26.22
CA GLU A 131 6.06 -2.71 26.03
C GLU A 131 7.17 -2.79 24.97
N GLY A 132 7.35 -1.72 24.19
CA GLY A 132 8.36 -1.64 23.14
C GLY A 132 9.78 -1.54 23.70
N VAL A 133 10.02 -0.57 24.58
CA VAL A 133 11.26 -0.42 25.34
C VAL A 133 10.95 -0.15 26.81
N GLY A 134 11.38 -1.01 27.73
CA GLY A 134 11.20 -0.84 29.17
C GLY A 134 12.53 -0.58 29.90
N ILE A 135 12.67 0.57 30.55
CA ILE A 135 13.86 0.94 31.35
C ILE A 135 13.51 0.88 32.84
N ALA A 136 14.29 0.14 33.62
CA ALA A 136 14.15 0.03 35.07
C ALA A 136 15.52 0.12 35.77
N PHE A 137 15.59 0.91 36.84
CA PHE A 137 16.79 1.12 37.69
C PHE A 137 18.06 1.55 36.93
N SER A 138 17.93 2.04 35.69
CA SER A 138 19.03 2.22 34.74
C SER A 138 19.00 3.61 34.13
N ALA A 139 20.16 4.26 34.03
CA ALA A 139 20.31 5.69 33.77
C ALA A 139 21.22 6.01 32.57
N SER A 140 21.12 7.25 32.08
CA SER A 140 22.01 7.79 31.04
C SER A 140 21.97 7.02 29.71
N ASN A 141 20.84 6.38 29.39
CA ASN A 141 20.66 5.66 28.12
C ASN A 141 20.09 6.59 27.03
N THR A 142 20.40 6.31 25.77
CA THR A 142 19.86 7.05 24.62
C THR A 142 18.93 6.16 23.81
N ILE A 143 17.65 6.54 23.75
CA ILE A 143 16.64 5.91 22.90
C ILE A 143 16.36 6.84 21.71
N GLY A 144 16.86 6.45 20.54
CA GLY A 144 16.73 7.19 19.30
C GLY A 144 17.90 8.15 19.05
N GLY A 145 17.59 9.27 18.39
CA GLY A 145 18.53 10.32 18.00
C GLY A 145 17.91 11.17 16.88
N LEU A 146 18.44 12.38 16.69
CA LEU A 146 17.88 13.37 15.77
C LEU A 146 18.48 13.31 14.36
N ASN A 147 19.57 12.56 14.13
CA ASN A 147 20.10 12.39 12.79
C ASN A 147 19.34 11.30 12.02
N ALA A 148 19.48 11.31 10.70
CA ALA A 148 18.86 10.31 9.83
C ALA A 148 19.24 8.88 10.26
N TYR A 149 18.25 8.00 10.33
CA TYR A 149 18.35 6.61 10.79
C TYR A 149 18.68 6.39 12.28
N GLU A 150 18.78 7.43 13.13
CA GLU A 150 18.95 7.24 14.58
C GLU A 150 17.62 7.04 15.31
N GLY A 151 16.56 7.75 14.93
CA GLY A 151 15.22 7.53 15.47
C GLY A 151 14.74 6.09 15.28
N ASN A 152 14.27 5.44 16.36
CA ASN A 152 13.60 4.15 16.26
C ASN A 152 12.14 4.33 15.82
N LEU A 153 11.59 3.28 15.19
CA LEU A 153 10.17 3.16 14.91
C LEU A 153 9.56 2.21 15.95
N ILE A 154 8.75 2.73 16.86
CA ILE A 154 8.20 2.01 18.03
C ILE A 154 6.68 2.05 17.98
N ALA A 155 6.09 1.10 17.25
CA ALA A 155 4.69 1.19 16.85
C ALA A 155 3.94 -0.14 16.91
N GLY A 156 2.61 -0.06 17.11
CA GLY A 156 1.70 -1.21 17.12
C GLY A 156 1.74 -2.09 18.38
N ASN A 157 2.48 -1.72 19.43
CA ASN A 157 2.65 -2.54 20.63
C ASN A 157 1.34 -2.61 21.47
N GLY A 158 1.10 -3.77 22.09
CA GLY A 158 -0.10 -4.10 22.88
C GLY A 158 -0.20 -3.43 24.25
N GLY A 159 0.72 -2.53 24.55
CA GLY A 159 0.71 -1.60 25.67
C GLY A 159 1.54 -0.36 25.33
N ILE A 160 2.61 -0.09 26.07
CA ILE A 160 3.33 1.19 26.04
C ILE A 160 4.49 1.19 25.04
N GLY A 161 4.70 2.32 24.34
CA GLY A 161 5.83 2.48 23.42
C GLY A 161 7.18 2.41 24.13
N ILE A 162 7.45 3.37 25.02
CA ILE A 162 8.60 3.39 25.92
C ILE A 162 8.12 3.60 27.36
N ARG A 163 8.53 2.74 28.29
CA ARG A 163 8.32 2.94 29.73
C ARG A 163 9.66 3.22 30.42
N VAL A 164 9.72 4.26 31.25
CA VAL A 164 10.83 4.51 32.18
C VAL A 164 10.27 4.31 33.60
N SER A 165 10.97 3.56 34.46
CA SER A 165 10.42 3.12 35.75
C SER A 165 11.46 3.03 36.88
N SER A 166 10.98 3.04 38.14
CA SER A 166 11.73 3.14 39.41
C SER A 166 12.16 4.56 39.84
N SER A 167 12.20 4.80 41.15
CA SER A 167 12.09 6.15 41.74
C SER A 167 13.37 7.00 41.81
N ASN A 168 14.57 6.42 41.69
CA ASN A 168 15.81 7.16 41.98
C ASN A 168 16.97 6.90 40.99
N ASN A 169 16.92 5.81 40.23
CA ASN A 169 18.05 5.34 39.40
C ASN A 169 17.72 5.29 37.90
N ALA A 170 16.55 5.77 37.47
CA ALA A 170 16.10 5.73 36.07
C ALA A 170 16.01 7.14 35.45
N VAL A 171 17.02 7.95 35.74
CA VAL A 171 17.16 9.35 35.27
C VAL A 171 18.13 9.45 34.09
N ALA A 172 18.19 10.60 33.43
CA ALA A 172 19.04 10.90 32.28
C ALA A 172 18.78 9.99 31.06
N ASN A 173 17.62 9.33 30.96
CA ASN A 173 17.31 8.48 29.82
C ASN A 173 16.69 9.31 28.69
N GLN A 174 17.54 9.71 27.74
CA GLN A 174 17.15 10.54 26.61
C GLN A 174 16.24 9.76 25.67
N ILE A 175 15.09 10.33 25.31
CA ILE A 175 14.19 9.77 24.30
C ILE A 175 14.02 10.85 23.20
N SER A 176 14.60 10.63 22.02
CA SER A 176 14.66 11.66 20.97
C SER A 176 14.49 11.11 19.55
N GLY A 177 13.80 11.87 18.69
CA GLY A 177 13.64 11.57 17.26
C GLY A 177 12.92 10.26 16.89
N ASN A 178 12.35 9.53 17.86
CA ASN A 178 11.64 8.27 17.62
C ASN A 178 10.26 8.51 17.00
N ALA A 179 9.89 7.69 16.02
CA ALA A 179 8.52 7.58 15.53
C ALA A 179 7.76 6.58 16.42
N ILE A 180 6.93 7.08 17.34
CA ILE A 180 6.22 6.27 18.34
C ILE A 180 4.71 6.41 18.08
N PHE A 181 4.00 5.38 17.62
CA PHE A 181 2.56 5.52 17.31
C PHE A 181 1.80 4.20 17.21
N GLY A 182 0.47 4.24 17.28
CA GLY A 182 -0.40 3.06 17.14
C GLY A 182 -0.22 2.02 18.26
N ASN A 183 0.46 2.37 19.34
CA ASN A 183 0.53 1.55 20.56
C ASN A 183 -0.80 1.71 21.33
N THR A 184 -1.26 0.69 22.05
CA THR A 184 -2.56 0.72 22.75
C THR A 184 -2.52 1.45 24.09
N GLY A 185 -1.32 1.61 24.67
CA GLY A 185 -1.03 2.47 25.80
C GLY A 185 -0.33 3.76 25.38
N LEU A 186 0.34 4.42 26.34
CA LEU A 186 1.01 5.69 26.10
C LEU A 186 2.24 5.53 25.18
N GLY A 187 2.61 6.61 24.49
CA GLY A 187 3.82 6.60 23.64
C GLY A 187 5.10 6.54 24.48
N ILE A 188 5.15 7.38 25.50
CA ILE A 188 6.13 7.37 26.58
C ILE A 188 5.34 7.38 27.90
N ASP A 189 5.83 6.69 28.92
CA ASP A 189 5.29 6.64 30.29
C ASP A 189 6.44 6.74 31.30
N LEU A 190 6.29 7.59 32.32
CA LEU A 190 7.24 7.81 33.42
C LEU A 190 6.76 7.20 34.75
N GLY A 191 5.89 6.19 34.70
CA GLY A 191 5.27 5.56 35.85
C GLY A 191 6.07 4.46 36.56
N THR A 192 5.52 4.02 37.69
CA THR A 192 5.89 2.73 38.31
C THR A 192 4.98 1.62 37.79
N PHE A 193 5.49 0.38 37.67
CA PHE A 193 4.73 -0.74 37.09
C PHE A 193 3.36 -0.94 37.77
N GLY A 194 2.29 -0.78 37.00
CA GLY A 194 0.90 -0.87 37.47
C GLY A 194 0.18 0.47 37.67
N ALA A 195 0.86 1.60 37.45
CA ALA A 195 0.28 2.94 37.39
C ALA A 195 0.26 3.46 35.94
N ASP A 196 -0.49 2.78 35.06
CA ASP A 196 -0.58 3.13 33.64
C ASP A 196 -1.47 4.36 33.42
N GLY A 197 -0.87 5.55 33.35
CA GLY A 197 -1.57 6.81 33.10
C GLY A 197 -0.60 7.98 33.02
N VAL A 198 -0.97 9.04 32.31
CA VAL A 198 -0.06 10.17 32.08
C VAL A 198 0.25 10.87 33.40
N THR A 199 1.54 11.00 33.72
CA THR A 199 2.06 11.78 34.84
C THR A 199 1.58 13.23 34.70
N PRO A 200 0.72 13.74 35.59
CA PRO A 200 0.27 15.12 35.50
C PRO A 200 1.46 16.05 35.73
N ASN A 201 1.62 17.09 34.90
CA ASN A 201 2.59 18.14 35.19
C ASN A 201 2.39 18.68 36.61
N ASP A 202 3.49 18.94 37.31
CA ASP A 202 3.45 19.65 38.58
C ASP A 202 2.92 21.09 38.40
N THR A 203 2.47 21.69 39.50
CA THR A 203 1.78 23.01 39.49
C THR A 203 2.26 23.91 40.63
N THR A 204 3.37 23.55 41.27
CA THR A 204 3.87 24.14 42.51
C THR A 204 5.19 24.85 42.26
N VAL A 205 5.38 26.05 42.83
CA VAL A 205 6.63 26.83 42.60
C VAL A 205 7.57 26.69 43.81
N PRO A 206 8.87 26.37 43.63
CA PRO A 206 9.55 26.10 42.35
C PRO A 206 9.08 24.78 41.73
N ALA A 207 8.78 24.82 40.43
CA ALA A 207 8.40 23.64 39.65
C ALA A 207 9.51 22.60 39.66
N ASP A 208 9.14 21.34 39.45
CA ASP A 208 10.08 20.24 39.21
C ASP A 208 11.05 20.04 40.40
N SER A 209 10.45 19.74 41.55
CA SER A 209 11.14 19.16 42.71
C SER A 209 11.09 17.62 42.69
N ASP A 210 10.77 17.05 41.53
CA ASP A 210 10.33 15.68 41.38
C ASP A 210 11.47 14.67 41.39
N VAL A 211 11.14 13.47 41.85
CA VAL A 211 12.09 12.38 42.09
C VAL A 211 11.44 11.10 41.59
N GLY A 212 11.89 10.64 40.41
CA GLY A 212 11.25 9.52 39.72
C GLY A 212 11.96 9.11 38.43
N PRO A 213 11.30 8.28 37.61
CA PRO A 213 11.74 7.99 36.24
C PRO A 213 11.86 9.29 35.43
N ASN A 214 13.04 9.54 34.85
CA ASN A 214 13.40 10.83 34.24
C ASN A 214 12.99 12.05 35.10
N ASN A 215 13.10 11.95 36.43
CA ASN A 215 12.64 12.98 37.38
C ASN A 215 11.19 13.46 37.15
N LEU A 216 10.32 12.61 36.57
CA LEU A 216 8.94 12.93 36.18
C LEU A 216 8.77 14.13 35.22
N GLN A 217 9.85 14.51 34.53
CA GLN A 217 9.97 15.62 33.58
C GLN A 217 8.64 16.06 32.95
N ASN A 218 8.12 17.21 33.39
CA ASN A 218 6.87 17.81 32.90
C ASN A 218 6.85 17.92 31.36
N PHE A 219 5.68 17.68 30.76
CA PHE A 219 5.47 17.71 29.31
C PHE A 219 5.02 19.10 28.80
N PRO A 220 5.19 19.42 27.49
CA PRO A 220 4.73 20.67 26.90
C PRO A 220 3.20 20.84 26.94
N VAL A 221 2.68 21.98 27.37
CA VAL A 221 1.23 22.29 27.32
C VAL A 221 0.92 23.11 26.07
N LEU A 222 0.36 22.46 25.04
CA LEU A 222 -0.05 23.13 23.81
C LEU A 222 -1.39 23.86 24.00
N THR A 223 -1.46 25.15 23.68
CA THR A 223 -2.65 26.00 23.88
C THR A 223 -3.45 26.20 22.60
N ALA A 224 -2.81 26.39 21.45
CA ALA A 224 -3.47 26.46 20.14
C ALA A 224 -2.58 25.96 19.01
N VAL A 225 -3.21 25.56 17.90
CA VAL A 225 -2.56 25.47 16.58
C VAL A 225 -3.42 26.30 15.64
N SER A 226 -2.85 27.35 15.04
CA SER A 226 -3.59 28.30 14.19
C SER A 226 -3.33 28.07 12.70
N SER A 227 -4.35 28.32 11.88
CA SER A 227 -4.38 28.08 10.44
C SER A 227 -3.09 28.53 9.73
N GLY A 228 -2.36 27.56 9.16
CA GLY A 228 -1.01 27.76 8.64
C GLY A 228 0.10 27.12 9.48
N GLY A 229 -0.26 26.32 10.48
CA GLY A 229 0.68 25.47 11.22
C GLY A 229 1.52 26.17 12.29
N LEU A 230 1.00 27.22 12.93
CA LEU A 230 1.66 27.82 14.11
C LEU A 230 1.10 27.19 15.40
N VAL A 231 1.92 26.40 16.06
CA VAL A 231 1.71 25.89 17.42
C VAL A 231 2.07 26.96 18.44
N THR A 232 1.21 27.20 19.43
CA THR A 232 1.56 27.97 20.63
C THR A 232 1.28 27.16 21.90
N GLY A 233 1.97 27.49 22.99
CA GLY A 233 1.87 26.76 24.25
C GLY A 233 2.76 27.29 25.37
N THR A 234 2.95 26.49 26.41
CA THR A 234 3.86 26.73 27.54
C THR A 234 4.45 25.43 28.04
N LEU A 235 5.75 25.38 28.34
CA LEU A 235 6.33 24.40 29.27
C LEU A 235 6.35 25.02 30.67
N ASN A 236 6.13 24.20 31.70
CA ASN A 236 6.49 24.49 33.09
C ASN A 236 7.33 23.31 33.60
N SER A 237 8.53 23.53 34.13
CA SER A 237 9.51 22.50 34.56
C SER A 237 10.67 23.19 35.31
N THR A 238 11.77 22.49 35.64
CA THR A 238 12.90 22.99 36.46
C THR A 238 13.28 24.43 36.08
N PRO A 239 13.22 25.40 37.01
CA PRO A 239 13.53 26.80 36.72
C PRO A 239 14.97 27.01 36.22
N ASN A 240 15.15 27.90 35.25
CA ASN A 240 16.45 28.24 34.66
C ASN A 240 17.18 27.05 33.97
N ARG A 241 16.43 26.12 33.37
CA ARG A 241 16.96 25.00 32.56
C ARG A 241 16.59 25.16 31.10
N SER A 242 17.40 24.60 30.20
CA SER A 242 17.15 24.59 28.76
C SER A 242 16.63 23.22 28.33
N PHE A 243 15.43 23.21 27.76
CA PHE A 243 14.74 22.01 27.30
C PHE A 243 14.63 22.01 25.78
N ARG A 244 14.91 20.86 25.16
CA ARG A 244 14.53 20.62 23.76
C ARG A 244 13.11 20.11 23.73
N ILE A 245 12.23 20.91 23.16
CA ILE A 245 10.88 20.51 22.78
C ILE A 245 10.96 19.79 21.44
N GLU A 246 10.37 18.60 21.32
CA GLU A 246 10.26 17.85 20.07
C GLU A 246 8.79 17.80 19.68
N TYR A 247 8.42 18.37 18.53
CA TYR A 247 7.02 18.43 18.06
C TYR A 247 6.76 17.33 17.03
N PHE A 248 5.60 16.68 17.12
CA PHE A 248 5.21 15.57 16.27
C PHE A 248 3.82 15.78 15.68
N LYS A 249 3.62 15.34 14.44
CA LYS A 249 2.30 15.24 13.79
C LYS A 249 1.84 13.77 13.78
N ASN A 250 0.53 13.57 13.90
CA ASN A 250 -0.10 12.28 14.11
C ASN A 250 -1.40 12.16 13.30
N THR A 251 -1.69 10.95 12.83
CA THR A 251 -2.93 10.63 12.10
C THR A 251 -4.17 10.70 13.02
N ALA A 252 -3.99 10.44 14.32
CA ALA A 252 -5.02 10.55 15.35
C ALA A 252 -4.41 10.92 16.72
N CYS A 253 -5.21 11.48 17.63
CA CYS A 253 -4.86 11.49 19.05
C CYS A 253 -4.95 10.06 19.63
N HIS A 254 -4.13 9.75 20.63
CA HIS A 254 -4.30 8.52 21.41
C HIS A 254 -5.50 8.64 22.38
N SER A 255 -6.02 7.49 22.83
CA SER A 255 -7.26 7.38 23.62
C SER A 255 -7.26 8.15 24.95
N SER A 256 -6.08 8.43 25.53
CA SER A 256 -5.91 9.23 26.73
C SER A 256 -6.07 10.74 26.52
N GLY A 257 -6.24 11.22 25.29
CA GLY A 257 -6.26 12.65 24.93
C GLY A 257 -4.88 13.31 24.86
N ASN A 258 -3.88 12.68 25.47
CA ASN A 258 -2.47 13.00 25.30
C ASN A 258 -1.82 12.15 24.20
N GLY A 259 -0.60 12.52 23.83
CA GLY A 259 -0.03 12.16 22.54
C GLY A 259 0.59 10.78 22.42
N GLN A 260 0.82 10.45 21.16
CA GLN A 260 1.97 9.68 20.70
C GLN A 260 2.72 10.61 19.71
N GLY A 261 3.72 10.13 18.95
CA GLY A 261 4.51 10.93 18.02
C GLY A 261 4.87 10.19 16.74
N GLU A 262 3.95 10.18 15.77
CA GLU A 262 4.08 9.39 14.53
C GLU A 262 5.17 9.93 13.59
N VAL A 263 5.25 11.24 13.39
CA VAL A 263 6.31 11.89 12.58
C VAL A 263 6.80 13.15 13.26
N LEU A 264 8.10 13.24 13.55
CA LEU A 264 8.75 14.45 14.04
C LEU A 264 8.61 15.58 13.00
N LEU A 265 8.05 16.72 13.41
CA LEU A 265 7.98 17.96 12.63
C LEU A 265 9.26 18.78 12.72
N GLY A 266 9.90 18.74 13.90
CA GLY A 266 11.09 19.53 14.23
C GLY A 266 11.20 19.74 15.73
N THR A 267 12.21 20.52 16.14
CA THR A 267 12.53 20.74 17.54
C THR A 267 12.74 22.21 17.86
N GLN A 268 12.39 22.64 19.08
CA GLN A 268 12.61 23.98 19.59
C GLN A 268 13.33 23.90 20.94
N THR A 269 14.49 24.53 21.08
CA THR A 269 15.08 24.72 22.41
C THR A 269 14.40 25.91 23.09
N VAL A 270 13.96 25.74 24.33
CA VAL A 270 13.41 26.80 25.18
C VAL A 270 14.12 26.79 26.54
N THR A 271 14.24 27.95 27.18
CA THR A 271 14.77 28.06 28.54
C THR A 271 13.66 28.54 29.48
N THR A 272 13.50 27.87 30.61
CA THR A 272 12.51 28.22 31.63
C THR A 272 12.94 29.43 32.46
N ASP A 273 11.97 30.27 32.83
CA ASP A 273 12.17 31.41 33.71
C ASP A 273 12.45 30.98 35.17
N GLY A 274 12.69 31.95 36.04
CA GLY A 274 12.92 31.73 37.48
C GLY A 274 11.73 31.15 38.26
N SER A 275 10.57 30.96 37.62
CA SER A 275 9.37 30.29 38.15
C SER A 275 9.06 28.96 37.43
N GLY A 276 9.92 28.53 36.50
CA GLY A 276 9.81 27.28 35.76
C GLY A 276 9.14 27.39 34.38
N ASN A 277 8.70 28.56 33.93
CA ASN A 277 7.86 28.69 32.72
C ASN A 277 8.68 29.03 31.46
N ALA A 278 8.34 28.43 30.33
CA ALA A 278 8.82 28.83 29.01
C ALA A 278 7.66 28.92 28.00
N PRO A 279 7.47 30.04 27.28
CA PRO A 279 6.49 30.12 26.21
C PRO A 279 6.94 29.31 24.99
N LEU A 280 5.98 28.64 24.34
CA LEU A 280 6.20 27.79 23.17
C LEU A 280 5.59 28.46 21.92
N SER A 281 6.34 28.43 20.82
CA SER A 281 5.92 29.01 19.53
C SER A 281 6.69 28.36 18.39
N PHE A 282 6.04 27.49 17.61
CA PHE A 282 6.67 26.66 16.59
C PHE A 282 5.82 26.59 15.33
N SER A 283 6.41 26.90 14.17
CA SER A 283 5.72 26.90 12.88
C SER A 283 6.13 25.71 12.01
N PHE A 284 5.16 25.01 11.43
CA PHE A 284 5.35 23.90 10.50
C PHE A 284 4.42 24.03 9.28
N ALA A 285 4.67 23.24 8.23
CA ALA A 285 3.77 23.18 7.08
C ALA A 285 2.63 22.18 7.35
N PHE A 286 1.38 22.65 7.29
CA PHE A 286 0.16 21.86 7.52
C PHE A 286 0.16 20.51 6.76
N ASP A 287 -0.25 19.43 7.44
CA ASP A 287 -0.43 18.10 6.84
C ASP A 287 -1.85 17.56 7.10
N ALA A 288 -2.67 17.51 6.05
CA ALA A 288 -4.05 17.01 6.12
C ALA A 288 -4.15 15.52 6.47
N THR A 289 -3.09 14.74 6.25
CA THR A 289 -3.08 13.31 6.60
C THR A 289 -2.78 13.08 8.08
N LYS A 290 -2.22 14.10 8.76
CA LYS A 290 -1.72 14.06 10.14
C LYS A 290 -2.02 15.37 10.88
N PRO A 291 -3.30 15.75 11.05
CA PRO A 291 -3.68 17.07 11.56
C PRO A 291 -3.50 17.22 13.08
N PHE A 292 -3.01 16.19 13.79
CA PHE A 292 -2.92 16.18 15.25
C PHE A 292 -1.49 16.36 15.76
N ILE A 293 -1.26 17.46 16.46
CA ILE A 293 0.04 17.89 16.98
C ILE A 293 0.19 17.50 18.45
N THR A 294 1.37 16.99 18.78
CA THR A 294 1.82 16.60 20.12
C THR A 294 3.28 17.04 20.30
N ALA A 295 3.79 17.05 21.53
CA ALA A 295 5.19 17.34 21.81
C ALA A 295 5.74 16.66 23.06
N THR A 296 7.05 16.46 23.14
CA THR A 296 7.78 16.10 24.37
C THR A 296 8.77 17.21 24.74
N ALA A 297 9.28 17.21 25.96
CA ALA A 297 10.35 18.08 26.45
C ALA A 297 11.52 17.21 26.96
N THR A 298 12.76 17.59 26.66
CA THR A 298 13.98 16.94 27.19
C THR A 298 14.89 17.99 27.82
N ASP A 299 15.22 17.89 29.11
CA ASP A 299 16.23 18.76 29.73
C ASP A 299 17.61 18.45 29.11
N LEU A 300 18.27 19.45 28.53
CA LEU A 300 19.57 19.31 27.88
C LEU A 300 20.74 19.17 28.88
N THR A 301 20.48 19.33 30.18
CA THR A 301 21.45 19.27 31.28
C THR A 301 21.53 17.86 31.88
N THR A 302 20.39 17.20 32.08
CA THR A 302 20.31 15.84 32.60
C THR A 302 20.07 14.80 31.52
N ASN A 303 19.39 15.15 30.42
CA ASN A 303 18.79 14.24 29.43
C ASN A 303 17.54 13.49 29.93
N ASP A 304 16.85 14.02 30.93
CA ASP A 304 15.51 13.57 31.28
C ASP A 304 14.50 13.99 30.19
N THR A 305 13.73 13.03 29.64
CA THR A 305 12.65 13.30 28.65
C THR A 305 11.27 13.01 29.22
N SER A 306 10.32 13.90 28.93
CA SER A 306 8.90 13.85 29.30
C SER A 306 8.07 12.79 28.57
N GLU A 307 6.85 12.59 29.05
CA GLU A 307 5.75 12.02 28.26
C GLU A 307 5.28 12.98 27.12
N PHE A 308 4.35 12.53 26.29
CA PHE A 308 3.75 13.36 25.25
C PHE A 308 2.66 14.31 25.79
N SER A 309 2.63 15.52 25.25
CA SER A 309 1.63 16.56 25.52
C SER A 309 0.18 16.12 25.29
N ALA A 310 -0.75 16.92 25.82
CA ALA A 310 -2.11 16.98 25.30
C ALA A 310 -2.11 17.17 23.77
N CYS A 311 -2.98 16.44 23.10
CA CYS A 311 -3.14 16.47 21.64
C CYS A 311 -3.90 17.75 21.20
N ARG A 312 -3.51 18.35 20.06
CA ARG A 312 -4.18 19.51 19.45
C ARG A 312 -4.37 19.31 17.96
N ARG A 313 -5.51 19.72 17.40
CA ARG A 313 -5.72 19.70 15.95
C ARG A 313 -5.32 21.04 15.32
N ASP A 314 -4.66 21.00 14.17
CA ASP A 314 -4.56 22.12 13.23
C ASP A 314 -5.83 22.17 12.36
N ASN A 315 -6.49 23.34 12.26
CA ASN A 315 -7.76 23.50 11.55
C ASN A 315 -7.77 24.83 10.79
N ARG A 316 -8.35 24.85 9.59
CA ARG A 316 -8.33 25.97 8.64
C ARG A 316 -9.74 26.30 8.16
N ALA A 317 -9.97 27.57 7.86
CA ALA A 317 -11.24 28.03 7.35
C ALA A 317 -11.56 27.43 5.97
N PRO A 318 -12.84 27.14 5.67
CA PRO A 318 -13.29 26.84 4.31
C PRO A 318 -12.87 27.93 3.32
N GLN A 319 -12.54 27.55 2.10
CA GLN A 319 -12.00 28.42 1.06
C GLN A 319 -12.81 28.35 -0.24
N SER A 320 -12.55 29.28 -1.16
CA SER A 320 -13.02 29.24 -2.55
C SER A 320 -14.55 29.06 -2.73
N LEU A 321 -15.37 29.67 -1.84
CA LEU A 321 -16.82 29.68 -2.00
C LEU A 321 -17.19 30.44 -3.28
N SER A 322 -17.55 29.71 -4.33
CA SER A 322 -17.86 30.22 -5.66
C SER A 322 -19.34 30.00 -5.96
N PRO A 323 -20.21 31.01 -5.74
CA PRO A 323 -21.63 30.89 -5.99
C PRO A 323 -21.95 30.97 -7.48
N LEU A 324 -22.87 30.11 -7.92
CA LEU A 324 -23.43 30.11 -9.27
C LEU A 324 -24.67 31.00 -9.32
N SER A 325 -24.99 31.50 -10.52
CA SER A 325 -26.30 32.11 -10.75
C SER A 325 -27.33 31.03 -11.10
N VAL A 326 -28.47 31.04 -10.40
CA VAL A 326 -29.54 30.05 -10.59
C VAL A 326 -30.75 30.71 -11.24
N THR A 327 -31.14 30.27 -12.44
CA THR A 327 -32.36 30.78 -13.09
C THR A 327 -33.59 29.99 -12.63
N ARG A 328 -34.64 30.71 -12.24
CA ARG A 328 -36.00 30.26 -11.92
C ARG A 328 -37.02 30.99 -12.80
N GLN A 329 -38.25 30.50 -12.77
CA GLN A 329 -39.41 31.18 -13.35
C GLN A 329 -40.43 31.54 -12.27
N GLN A 330 -41.17 32.64 -12.46
CA GLN A 330 -42.42 32.91 -11.76
C GLN A 330 -43.37 31.71 -11.84
N GLY A 331 -43.65 31.06 -10.70
CA GLY A 331 -44.53 29.88 -10.63
C GLY A 331 -43.80 28.54 -10.66
N SER A 332 -42.45 28.57 -10.71
CA SER A 332 -41.61 27.38 -10.68
C SER A 332 -41.71 26.66 -9.32
N PRO A 333 -41.88 25.31 -9.30
CA PRO A 333 -42.00 24.54 -8.06
C PRO A 333 -40.70 24.48 -7.26
N VAL A 334 -40.78 23.90 -6.06
CA VAL A 334 -39.60 23.67 -5.20
C VAL A 334 -38.62 22.74 -5.90
N ALA A 335 -37.42 23.24 -6.18
CA ALA A 335 -36.34 22.46 -6.78
C ALA A 335 -35.03 22.67 -6.00
N ASN A 336 -34.51 21.57 -5.43
CA ASN A 336 -33.19 21.56 -4.84
C ASN A 336 -32.16 21.81 -5.95
N SER A 337 -31.39 22.87 -5.81
CA SER A 337 -30.55 23.45 -6.84
C SER A 337 -29.14 23.58 -6.32
N PHE A 338 -28.17 23.16 -7.13
CA PHE A 338 -26.77 23.44 -6.88
C PHE A 338 -26.52 24.96 -6.96
N ILE A 339 -26.00 25.55 -5.89
CA ILE A 339 -25.85 27.02 -5.75
C ILE A 339 -24.41 27.50 -5.56
N ALA A 340 -23.48 26.66 -5.09
CA ALA A 340 -22.06 27.03 -4.97
C ALA A 340 -21.14 25.81 -4.82
N THR A 341 -19.90 25.90 -5.32
CA THR A 341 -18.79 25.08 -4.79
C THR A 341 -18.15 25.77 -3.58
N VAL A 342 -17.65 25.00 -2.62
CA VAL A 342 -16.71 25.45 -1.59
C VAL A 342 -15.64 24.38 -1.41
N SER A 343 -14.40 24.76 -1.13
CA SER A 343 -13.30 23.82 -0.86
C SER A 343 -12.87 23.91 0.60
N ASP A 344 -12.94 22.80 1.33
CA ASP A 344 -12.37 22.67 2.67
C ASP A 344 -11.30 21.57 2.62
N LEU A 345 -10.07 21.94 2.97
CA LEU A 345 -8.90 21.09 2.85
C LEU A 345 -8.71 20.14 4.05
N ASP A 346 -9.56 20.25 5.07
CA ASP A 346 -9.44 19.52 6.34
C ASP A 346 -10.49 18.39 6.45
N LEU A 347 -11.31 18.22 5.41
CA LEU A 347 -12.23 17.09 5.26
C LEU A 347 -11.49 15.77 4.94
N PRO A 348 -11.97 14.63 5.47
CA PRO A 348 -13.28 14.41 6.10
C PRO A 348 -13.30 14.58 7.63
N ALA A 349 -12.33 15.28 8.23
CA ALA A 349 -12.23 15.41 9.68
C ALA A 349 -13.10 16.52 10.30
N ASP A 350 -13.67 17.40 9.47
CA ASP A 350 -14.57 18.50 9.86
C ASP A 350 -16.02 18.26 9.37
N THR A 351 -16.95 19.18 9.64
CA THR A 351 -18.36 19.12 9.22
C THR A 351 -18.89 20.51 8.86
N LEU A 352 -19.20 20.71 7.58
CA LEU A 352 -19.64 22.00 7.05
C LEU A 352 -21.15 22.25 7.18
N THR A 353 -21.50 23.50 7.47
CA THR A 353 -22.90 23.99 7.52
C THR A 353 -23.07 25.25 6.67
N ALA A 354 -24.17 25.37 5.93
CA ALA A 354 -24.42 26.52 5.04
C ALA A 354 -25.60 27.38 5.52
N THR A 355 -25.48 28.70 5.38
CA THR A 355 -26.50 29.70 5.74
C THR A 355 -26.70 30.73 4.62
N VAL A 356 -27.90 31.30 4.54
CA VAL A 356 -28.28 32.36 3.60
C VAL A 356 -28.81 33.57 4.37
N ASN A 357 -28.21 34.74 4.14
CA ASN A 357 -28.38 35.95 4.94
C ASN A 357 -28.19 35.71 6.47
N GLY A 358 -27.33 34.74 6.84
CA GLY A 358 -27.12 34.32 8.23
C GLY A 358 -28.18 33.36 8.80
N LEU A 359 -29.12 32.87 7.99
CA LEU A 359 -30.24 32.02 8.41
C LEU A 359 -30.26 30.69 7.63
N ALA A 360 -30.99 29.69 8.14
CA ALA A 360 -31.22 28.42 7.41
C ALA A 360 -32.20 28.55 6.22
N SER A 361 -32.89 29.69 6.11
CA SER A 361 -33.81 30.02 5.03
C SER A 361 -34.02 31.54 4.95
N ALA A 362 -34.17 32.09 3.76
CA ALA A 362 -34.50 33.50 3.54
C ALA A 362 -35.44 33.69 2.34
N THR A 363 -36.35 34.66 2.42
CA THR A 363 -37.23 35.07 1.32
C THR A 363 -37.00 36.55 1.03
N VAL A 364 -36.75 36.87 -0.25
CA VAL A 364 -36.52 38.24 -0.74
C VAL A 364 -37.27 38.38 -2.07
N ASN A 365 -38.06 39.44 -2.23
CA ASN A 365 -38.72 39.81 -3.51
C ASN A 365 -39.47 38.67 -4.23
N GLY A 366 -40.12 37.77 -3.46
CA GLY A 366 -40.88 36.63 -3.97
C GLY A 366 -40.03 35.40 -4.36
N VAL A 367 -38.71 35.45 -4.17
CA VAL A 367 -37.79 34.32 -4.25
C VAL A 367 -37.48 33.81 -2.85
N THR A 368 -37.49 32.49 -2.64
CA THR A 368 -37.12 31.85 -1.37
C THR A 368 -35.96 30.88 -1.58
N VAL A 369 -34.94 30.97 -0.72
CA VAL A 369 -33.84 30.01 -0.61
C VAL A 369 -33.95 29.32 0.74
N SER A 370 -33.97 28.00 0.76
CA SER A 370 -34.27 27.18 1.96
C SER A 370 -33.62 25.80 1.85
N GLY A 371 -33.61 25.00 2.92
CA GLY A 371 -33.18 23.60 2.87
C GLY A 371 -31.72 23.43 2.40
N LEU A 372 -30.84 24.31 2.89
CA LEU A 372 -29.42 24.32 2.58
C LEU A 372 -28.76 23.00 3.00
N SER A 373 -28.00 22.40 2.09
CA SER A 373 -27.25 21.16 2.29
C SER A 373 -25.86 21.29 1.68
N VAL A 374 -24.84 20.79 2.37
CA VAL A 374 -23.47 20.67 1.86
C VAL A 374 -23.16 19.19 1.69
N GLN A 375 -22.68 18.78 0.50
CA GLN A 375 -22.19 17.42 0.26
C GLN A 375 -20.78 17.47 -0.32
N CYS A 376 -19.87 16.69 0.27
CA CYS A 376 -18.44 16.75 -0.03
C CYS A 376 -17.92 15.46 -0.70
N THR A 377 -17.03 15.65 -1.66
CA THR A 377 -16.30 14.57 -2.35
C THR A 377 -14.81 14.89 -2.26
N GLY A 378 -14.15 14.31 -1.26
CA GLY A 378 -12.83 14.78 -0.81
C GLY A 378 -12.95 16.20 -0.24
N THR A 379 -11.98 17.05 -0.57
CA THR A 379 -11.90 18.44 -0.11
C THR A 379 -12.80 19.44 -0.85
N ASN A 380 -13.52 19.00 -1.89
CA ASN A 380 -14.46 19.84 -2.63
C ASN A 380 -15.91 19.50 -2.27
N CYS A 381 -16.69 20.52 -1.94
CA CYS A 381 -18.08 20.39 -1.52
C CYS A 381 -19.03 21.19 -2.39
N ASN A 382 -20.16 20.55 -2.69
CA ASN A 382 -21.27 21.16 -3.39
C ASN A 382 -22.32 21.64 -2.38
N VAL A 383 -22.61 22.93 -2.41
CA VAL A 383 -23.71 23.55 -1.67
C VAL A 383 -24.95 23.54 -2.56
N SER A 384 -26.03 22.94 -2.06
CA SER A 384 -27.33 22.91 -2.73
C SER A 384 -28.42 23.45 -1.81
N ALA A 385 -29.45 24.08 -2.39
CA ALA A 385 -30.60 24.60 -1.66
C ALA A 385 -31.88 24.53 -2.50
N ASN A 386 -33.03 24.41 -1.83
CA ASN A 386 -34.34 24.59 -2.42
C ASN A 386 -34.56 26.06 -2.78
N VAL A 387 -34.55 26.37 -4.08
CA VAL A 387 -34.79 27.72 -4.61
C VAL A 387 -36.16 27.77 -5.30
N VAL A 388 -37.04 28.67 -4.82
CA VAL A 388 -38.44 28.85 -5.27
C VAL A 388 -38.64 30.27 -5.78
N ALA A 389 -39.43 30.45 -6.83
CA ALA A 389 -39.92 31.77 -7.27
C ALA A 389 -41.43 31.70 -7.52
N ALA A 390 -42.24 32.42 -6.73
CA ALA A 390 -43.70 32.42 -6.85
C ALA A 390 -44.19 33.07 -8.16
N CYS A 391 -45.47 32.87 -8.58
CA CYS A 391 -46.04 33.50 -9.79
C CYS A 391 -45.93 35.05 -9.82
N GLY A 392 -45.54 35.71 -8.70
CA GLY A 392 -45.30 37.15 -8.60
C GLY A 392 -43.88 37.55 -8.16
N ALA A 393 -42.88 36.68 -8.32
CA ALA A 393 -41.48 37.02 -8.00
C ALA A 393 -40.91 38.13 -8.90
N THR A 394 -40.06 39.00 -8.34
CA THR A 394 -39.50 40.15 -9.05
C THR A 394 -38.45 39.74 -10.08
N THR A 395 -38.52 40.33 -11.28
CA THR A 395 -37.60 40.12 -12.40
C THR A 395 -36.66 41.34 -12.58
N PRO A 396 -35.46 41.19 -13.17
CA PRO A 396 -34.88 39.96 -13.73
C PRO A 396 -34.09 39.11 -12.74
N SER A 397 -33.77 39.58 -11.53
CA SER A 397 -33.02 38.80 -10.53
C SER A 397 -33.18 39.31 -9.08
N VAL A 398 -32.80 38.44 -8.13
CA VAL A 398 -32.76 38.67 -6.68
C VAL A 398 -31.45 38.13 -6.12
N SER A 399 -30.82 38.82 -5.16
CA SER A 399 -29.54 38.44 -4.56
C SER A 399 -29.63 38.09 -3.07
N PHE A 400 -28.71 37.23 -2.62
CA PHE A 400 -28.58 36.75 -1.24
C PHE A 400 -27.10 36.64 -0.86
N ASN A 401 -26.75 36.83 0.41
CA ASN A 401 -25.43 36.50 0.95
C ASN A 401 -25.42 35.02 1.38
N LEU A 402 -24.59 34.19 0.77
CA LEU A 402 -24.40 32.77 1.09
C LEU A 402 -23.11 32.63 1.90
N ALA A 403 -23.16 31.89 3.01
CA ALA A 403 -21.97 31.53 3.79
C ALA A 403 -21.92 30.02 4.07
N VAL A 404 -20.70 29.49 4.20
CA VAL A 404 -20.43 28.13 4.65
C VAL A 404 -19.43 28.19 5.79
N ASN A 405 -19.71 27.48 6.88
CA ASN A 405 -19.00 27.50 8.14
C ASN A 405 -18.57 26.08 8.53
N ASP A 406 -17.38 25.93 9.09
CA ASP A 406 -16.87 24.67 9.66
C ASP A 406 -17.37 24.45 11.11
N SER A 407 -16.94 23.36 11.74
CA SER A 407 -17.25 23.05 13.14
C SER A 407 -16.42 23.85 14.16
N ALA A 408 -15.35 24.53 13.72
CA ALA A 408 -14.56 25.45 14.52
C ALA A 408 -15.13 26.89 14.55
N GLY A 409 -16.10 27.20 13.67
CA GLY A 409 -16.74 28.52 13.55
C GLY A 409 -16.08 29.46 12.54
N LEU A 410 -15.14 28.98 11.72
CA LEU A 410 -14.56 29.75 10.62
C LEU A 410 -15.45 29.63 9.37
N SER A 411 -15.45 30.64 8.49
CA SER A 411 -16.41 30.70 7.38
C SER A 411 -15.90 31.36 6.10
N ALA A 412 -16.43 30.89 4.97
CA ALA A 412 -16.37 31.56 3.66
C ALA A 412 -17.74 32.18 3.35
N SER A 413 -17.77 33.35 2.68
CA SER A 413 -19.02 34.02 2.27
C SER A 413 -18.93 34.66 0.89
N ALA A 414 -20.05 34.67 0.15
CA ALA A 414 -20.15 35.16 -1.23
C ALA A 414 -21.62 35.45 -1.65
N THR A 415 -21.83 36.17 -2.76
CA THR A 415 -23.19 36.56 -3.20
C THR A 415 -23.81 35.55 -4.17
N LEU A 416 -24.91 34.90 -3.76
CA LEU A 416 -25.80 34.12 -4.62
C LEU A 416 -26.74 35.03 -5.41
N ILE A 417 -26.93 34.77 -6.70
CA ILE A 417 -27.86 35.48 -7.58
C ILE A 417 -28.88 34.49 -8.15
N VAL A 418 -30.17 34.77 -7.96
CA VAL A 418 -31.28 34.03 -8.55
C VAL A 418 -31.91 34.86 -9.66
N ASN A 419 -31.82 34.41 -10.90
CA ASN A 419 -32.47 35.07 -12.05
C ASN A 419 -33.93 34.60 -12.15
N VAL A 420 -34.85 35.44 -12.62
CA VAL A 420 -36.30 35.17 -12.66
C VAL A 420 -36.89 35.53 -14.02
N SER A 421 -37.59 34.57 -14.65
CA SER A 421 -38.32 34.73 -15.93
C SER A 421 -39.85 34.82 -15.78
N ASN A 422 -40.51 35.35 -16.82
CA ASN A 422 -41.97 35.51 -16.93
C ASN A 422 -42.66 34.23 -17.46
N ASN A 423 -43.93 34.01 -17.05
CA ASN A 423 -44.73 32.85 -17.47
C ASN A 423 -45.34 32.97 -18.90
N THR A 424 -45.48 31.84 -19.61
CA THR A 424 -46.08 31.76 -20.97
C THR A 424 -46.91 30.47 -21.15
N PRO A 425 -47.85 30.39 -22.11
CA PRO A 425 -48.69 29.19 -22.27
C PRO A 425 -47.93 27.92 -22.69
N PRO A 426 -48.34 26.72 -22.22
CA PRO A 426 -47.71 25.45 -22.61
C PRO A 426 -47.84 25.12 -24.11
N GLY A 427 -46.79 24.57 -24.71
CA GLY A 427 -46.79 23.98 -26.06
C GLY A 427 -46.95 22.45 -26.05
N LEU A 428 -47.56 21.89 -27.11
CA LEU A 428 -47.68 20.44 -27.37
C LEU A 428 -47.88 20.21 -28.88
N SER A 429 -47.25 19.19 -29.47
CA SER A 429 -47.46 18.83 -30.89
C SER A 429 -47.18 17.35 -31.19
N TYR A 430 -47.61 16.85 -32.36
CA TYR A 430 -47.40 15.47 -32.83
C TYR A 430 -46.96 15.45 -34.30
N ASN A 431 -46.21 14.41 -34.70
CA ASN A 431 -45.56 14.30 -36.01
C ASN A 431 -46.42 13.57 -37.06
N THR A 432 -45.86 13.42 -38.27
CA THR A 432 -46.42 12.70 -39.44
C THR A 432 -47.01 11.32 -39.12
N PRO A 433 -47.99 10.83 -39.91
CA PRO A 433 -48.87 9.73 -39.52
C PRO A 433 -48.15 8.44 -39.08
N PRO A 434 -48.15 8.08 -37.78
CA PRO A 434 -47.69 6.77 -37.31
C PRO A 434 -48.33 5.57 -38.02
N SER A 435 -47.69 4.40 -37.91
CA SER A 435 -48.24 3.11 -38.37
C SER A 435 -47.92 1.96 -37.40
N VAL A 436 -48.80 0.96 -37.33
CA VAL A 436 -48.76 -0.17 -36.41
C VAL A 436 -49.40 -1.42 -37.01
N ASN A 437 -48.72 -2.55 -36.92
CA ASN A 437 -49.14 -3.81 -37.55
C ASN A 437 -50.44 -4.32 -36.94
N ALA A 438 -51.28 -5.02 -37.72
CA ALA A 438 -52.61 -5.44 -37.26
C ALA A 438 -52.52 -6.34 -36.00
N GLY A 439 -53.11 -5.88 -34.89
CA GLY A 439 -53.06 -6.55 -33.58
C GLY A 439 -51.87 -6.15 -32.69
N ALA A 440 -50.89 -5.39 -33.19
CA ALA A 440 -49.86 -4.78 -32.35
C ALA A 440 -50.41 -3.53 -31.63
N SER A 441 -49.76 -3.15 -30.52
CA SER A 441 -50.01 -1.89 -29.82
C SER A 441 -48.99 -0.83 -30.26
N LEU A 442 -49.35 0.45 -30.17
CA LEU A 442 -48.44 1.56 -30.51
C LEU A 442 -48.35 2.59 -29.40
N THR A 443 -47.13 3.07 -29.19
CA THR A 443 -46.83 4.24 -28.37
C THR A 443 -46.43 5.39 -29.29
N ILE A 444 -47.21 6.48 -29.26
CA ILE A 444 -46.99 7.66 -30.09
C ILE A 444 -46.43 8.77 -29.21
N ASN A 445 -45.14 9.04 -29.38
CA ASN A 445 -44.47 10.14 -28.70
C ASN A 445 -44.86 11.48 -29.38
N PRO A 446 -45.06 12.55 -28.61
CA PRO A 446 -45.27 13.88 -29.15
C PRO A 446 -44.00 14.40 -29.86
N ALA A 447 -44.20 15.24 -30.88
CA ALA A 447 -43.13 15.89 -31.65
C ALA A 447 -42.41 16.95 -30.81
N SER A 448 -43.19 17.76 -30.10
CA SER A 448 -42.77 18.49 -28.91
C SER A 448 -43.67 18.03 -27.77
N GLY A 449 -43.09 17.43 -26.74
CA GLY A 449 -43.81 17.09 -25.51
C GLY A 449 -44.44 18.32 -24.84
N PRO A 450 -45.28 18.13 -23.82
CA PRO A 450 -45.93 19.22 -23.12
C PRO A 450 -44.88 20.10 -22.42
N SER A 451 -44.55 21.21 -23.08
CA SER A 451 -43.45 22.09 -22.72
C SER A 451 -43.99 23.45 -22.30
N ASP A 452 -43.95 23.69 -21.00
CA ASP A 452 -44.16 24.98 -20.37
C ASP A 452 -42.82 25.50 -19.85
N ASN A 453 -42.63 26.82 -19.78
CA ASN A 453 -41.50 27.40 -19.06
C ASN A 453 -41.74 27.46 -17.52
N GLY A 454 -43.00 27.30 -17.08
CA GLY A 454 -43.43 27.19 -15.68
C GLY A 454 -43.57 25.74 -15.22
N ALA A 455 -44.80 25.22 -15.18
CA ALA A 455 -45.11 23.80 -15.02
C ALA A 455 -46.53 23.47 -15.51
N VAL A 456 -46.66 22.43 -16.34
CA VAL A 456 -47.95 21.96 -16.83
C VAL A 456 -48.77 21.29 -15.71
N SER A 457 -50.01 21.75 -15.50
CA SER A 457 -50.91 21.23 -14.46
C SER A 457 -51.74 20.02 -14.89
N ASN A 458 -52.03 19.85 -16.19
CA ASN A 458 -52.86 18.74 -16.69
C ASN A 458 -52.60 18.41 -18.17
N ILE A 459 -52.75 17.13 -18.54
CA ILE A 459 -52.76 16.59 -19.90
C ILE A 459 -53.97 15.65 -20.05
N ALA A 460 -54.74 15.76 -21.14
CA ALA A 460 -55.92 14.91 -21.36
C ALA A 460 -56.18 14.58 -22.84
N VAL A 461 -56.79 13.41 -23.11
CA VAL A 461 -57.37 13.11 -24.43
C VAL A 461 -58.62 13.95 -24.62
N GLN A 462 -58.68 14.73 -25.70
CA GLN A 462 -59.79 15.65 -25.99
C GLN A 462 -60.76 15.08 -27.06
N SER A 463 -60.29 14.21 -27.96
CA SER A 463 -61.11 13.43 -28.90
C SER A 463 -60.36 12.23 -29.51
N ALA A 464 -61.08 11.18 -29.91
CA ALA A 464 -60.53 9.93 -30.48
C ALA A 464 -60.99 9.63 -31.94
N GLY A 465 -61.82 10.49 -32.54
CA GLY A 465 -62.28 10.34 -33.92
C GLY A 465 -63.04 9.03 -34.19
N THR A 466 -62.58 8.26 -35.18
CA THR A 466 -63.17 6.98 -35.61
C THR A 466 -62.48 5.74 -35.01
N TYR A 467 -61.51 5.93 -34.12
CA TYR A 467 -60.78 4.80 -33.52
C TYR A 467 -61.62 4.14 -32.42
N THR A 468 -61.77 2.81 -32.50
CA THR A 468 -62.67 2.03 -31.62
C THR A 468 -61.98 1.22 -30.52
N GLY A 469 -60.64 1.27 -30.45
CA GLY A 469 -59.86 0.64 -29.37
C GLY A 469 -59.64 1.57 -28.18
N THR A 470 -58.75 1.19 -27.27
CA THR A 470 -58.41 2.01 -26.10
C THR A 470 -57.30 3.00 -26.44
N ILE A 471 -57.52 4.28 -26.11
CA ILE A 471 -56.50 5.34 -26.14
C ILE A 471 -56.35 5.92 -24.74
N SER A 472 -55.10 6.09 -24.29
CA SER A 472 -54.77 6.90 -23.12
C SER A 472 -53.59 7.84 -23.43
N VAL A 473 -53.48 8.94 -22.69
CA VAL A 473 -52.33 9.84 -22.72
C VAL A 473 -51.79 9.98 -21.30
N ASN A 474 -50.46 10.07 -21.16
CA ASN A 474 -49.82 10.32 -19.87
C ASN A 474 -49.38 11.78 -19.71
N SER A 475 -48.83 12.13 -18.55
CA SER A 475 -48.33 13.48 -18.23
C SER A 475 -47.17 13.97 -19.12
N ALA A 476 -46.50 13.07 -19.86
CA ALA A 476 -45.48 13.42 -20.85
C ALA A 476 -46.06 13.62 -22.27
N GLY A 477 -47.39 13.63 -22.41
CA GLY A 477 -48.07 13.74 -23.72
C GLY A 477 -47.92 12.50 -24.61
N VAL A 478 -47.36 11.40 -24.09
CA VAL A 478 -47.22 10.15 -24.84
C VAL A 478 -48.58 9.46 -24.92
N VAL A 479 -49.03 9.16 -26.13
CA VAL A 479 -50.32 8.52 -26.40
C VAL A 479 -50.10 7.02 -26.61
N SER A 480 -50.77 6.21 -25.78
CA SER A 480 -50.74 4.75 -25.85
C SER A 480 -52.02 4.24 -26.51
N ILE A 481 -51.87 3.35 -27.49
CA ILE A 481 -52.94 2.80 -28.31
C ILE A 481 -52.86 1.26 -28.25
N SER A 482 -53.97 0.62 -27.85
CA SER A 482 -53.99 -0.84 -27.67
C SER A 482 -55.27 -1.53 -28.19
N ASN A 483 -55.04 -2.76 -28.68
CA ASN A 483 -56.02 -3.69 -29.25
C ASN A 483 -56.64 -3.30 -30.61
N ALA A 484 -57.39 -4.25 -31.19
CA ALA A 484 -57.72 -4.35 -32.61
C ALA A 484 -58.36 -3.10 -33.24
N ALA A 485 -57.58 -2.42 -34.07
CA ALA A 485 -58.05 -1.51 -35.09
C ALA A 485 -58.36 -2.27 -36.40
N PRO A 486 -59.36 -1.86 -37.19
CA PRO A 486 -59.43 -2.23 -38.61
C PRO A 486 -58.18 -1.74 -39.36
N VAL A 487 -57.79 -2.42 -40.44
CA VAL A 487 -56.75 -1.92 -41.34
C VAL A 487 -57.30 -0.68 -42.06
N GLY A 488 -56.79 0.50 -41.73
CA GLY A 488 -57.34 1.78 -42.18
C GLY A 488 -56.58 2.99 -41.61
N VAL A 489 -57.23 4.16 -41.61
CA VAL A 489 -56.66 5.41 -41.08
C VAL A 489 -57.62 6.11 -40.12
N HIS A 490 -57.10 6.60 -38.99
CA HIS A 490 -57.84 7.24 -37.89
C HIS A 490 -57.22 8.59 -37.47
N THR A 491 -57.93 9.42 -36.68
CA THR A 491 -57.52 10.78 -36.26
C THR A 491 -57.79 11.06 -34.77
N ILE A 492 -56.80 11.57 -34.00
CA ILE A 492 -56.83 11.70 -32.52
C ILE A 492 -56.41 13.13 -32.07
N THR A 493 -56.98 13.66 -30.97
CA THR A 493 -56.69 15.02 -30.40
C THR A 493 -56.46 15.03 -28.88
N ILE A 494 -55.46 15.79 -28.41
CA ILE A 494 -54.95 15.88 -27.02
C ILE A 494 -54.84 17.36 -26.55
N ARG A 495 -54.99 17.63 -25.25
CA ARG A 495 -54.92 18.97 -24.60
C ARG A 495 -53.86 19.06 -23.48
N ALA A 496 -53.27 20.25 -23.26
CA ALA A 496 -52.37 20.60 -22.15
C ALA A 496 -52.71 21.96 -21.46
N THR A 497 -52.45 22.11 -20.15
CA THR A 497 -52.86 23.28 -19.31
C THR A 497 -51.77 23.78 -18.32
N ASP A 498 -51.68 25.10 -18.09
CA ASP A 498 -50.72 25.83 -17.20
C ASP A 498 -51.01 25.69 -15.68
N ASN A 499 -50.06 26.03 -14.79
CA ASN A 499 -50.23 26.05 -13.31
C ASN A 499 -50.54 27.43 -12.67
N CYS A 500 -50.20 28.57 -13.29
CA CYS A 500 -50.65 29.90 -12.83
C CYS A 500 -51.96 30.26 -13.59
N ALA A 501 -53.04 30.61 -12.89
CA ALA A 501 -54.39 30.66 -13.49
C ALA A 501 -55.32 31.72 -12.85
N PRO A 502 -56.46 32.11 -13.49
CA PRO A 502 -56.88 32.02 -14.90
C PRO A 502 -57.26 33.40 -15.52
N PRO A 503 -57.69 33.53 -16.80
CA PRO A 503 -57.86 32.51 -17.84
C PRO A 503 -57.03 32.75 -19.12
N GLY A 504 -56.58 31.66 -19.77
CA GLY A 504 -56.06 31.72 -21.15
C GLY A 504 -55.12 30.58 -21.57
N ASN A 505 -54.34 30.04 -20.63
CA ASN A 505 -53.15 29.25 -20.99
C ASN A 505 -53.44 27.74 -21.11
N PHE A 506 -53.81 27.29 -22.31
CA PHE A 506 -53.88 25.87 -22.71
C PHE A 506 -53.66 25.69 -24.22
N THR A 507 -53.29 24.48 -24.65
CA THR A 507 -52.99 24.13 -26.05
C THR A 507 -53.58 22.77 -26.46
N ASP A 508 -54.07 22.65 -27.69
CA ASP A 508 -54.62 21.43 -28.30
C ASP A 508 -53.78 20.96 -29.51
N ALA A 509 -53.58 19.64 -29.68
CA ALA A 509 -52.78 19.04 -30.76
C ALA A 509 -53.42 17.76 -31.33
N THR A 510 -53.21 17.45 -32.63
CA THR A 510 -53.93 16.38 -33.39
C THR A 510 -53.04 15.61 -34.39
N PHE A 511 -53.28 14.30 -34.63
CA PHE A 511 -52.51 13.44 -35.56
C PHE A 511 -53.35 12.26 -36.17
N THR A 512 -52.74 11.41 -37.03
CA THR A 512 -53.37 10.24 -37.72
C THR A 512 -52.55 8.92 -37.73
N LEU A 513 -53.09 7.74 -38.13
CA LEU A 513 -52.50 6.37 -37.84
C LEU A 513 -52.72 5.26 -38.95
N THR A 514 -51.75 4.33 -39.23
CA THR A 514 -51.74 3.26 -40.34
C THR A 514 -51.06 1.88 -39.99
N VAL A 515 -50.46 1.03 -40.89
CA VAL A 515 -50.04 -0.44 -40.69
C VAL A 515 -48.78 -1.01 -41.50
N ALA A 516 -48.00 -2.06 -41.08
CA ALA A 516 -46.82 -2.74 -41.80
C ALA A 516 -46.38 -4.25 -41.43
N SER A 517 -45.13 -4.76 -41.75
CA SER A 517 -44.43 -6.09 -41.45
C SER A 517 -42.88 -6.11 -41.82
N SER A 518 -41.90 -7.08 -41.76
CA SER A 518 -41.58 -8.50 -41.30
C SER A 518 -40.01 -8.87 -41.40
N CYS A 519 -39.45 -10.08 -41.03
CA CYS A 519 -37.98 -10.33 -40.63
C CYS A 519 -37.16 -11.65 -41.11
N PRO A 520 -35.78 -11.78 -40.93
CA PRO A 520 -34.80 -12.85 -41.45
C PRO A 520 -33.95 -13.83 -40.47
N THR A 521 -32.67 -14.25 -40.77
CA THR A 521 -31.89 -15.48 -40.28
C THR A 521 -30.44 -15.29 -39.67
N ILE A 522 -29.90 -16.23 -38.81
CA ILE A 522 -28.61 -16.16 -38.01
C ILE A 522 -27.81 -17.52 -37.83
N THR A 523 -26.48 -17.50 -37.52
CA THR A 523 -25.54 -18.62 -37.21
C THR A 523 -24.79 -18.48 -35.83
N VAL A 524 -24.33 -19.58 -35.18
CA VAL A 524 -23.72 -19.61 -33.81
C VAL A 524 -22.50 -20.55 -33.67
N SER A 525 -21.52 -20.21 -32.80
CA SER A 525 -20.24 -20.92 -32.57
C SER A 525 -19.78 -20.85 -31.09
N PRO A 526 -18.95 -21.78 -30.57
CA PRO A 526 -18.52 -23.04 -31.18
C PRO A 526 -19.67 -24.06 -31.30
N SER A 527 -19.51 -25.02 -32.20
CA SER A 527 -20.29 -26.26 -32.23
C SER A 527 -19.40 -27.42 -31.77
N SER A 528 -19.94 -28.38 -31.02
CA SER A 528 -19.19 -29.58 -30.64
C SER A 528 -20.06 -30.82 -30.59
N THR A 529 -19.82 -31.70 -31.57
CA THR A 529 -20.39 -33.05 -31.67
C THR A 529 -19.59 -34.09 -30.89
N THR A 530 -18.37 -33.76 -30.44
CA THR A 530 -17.58 -34.55 -29.50
C THR A 530 -17.64 -33.93 -28.09
N PRO A 531 -17.65 -34.72 -27.00
CA PRO A 531 -17.68 -34.17 -25.65
C PRO A 531 -16.42 -33.37 -25.30
N LEU A 532 -16.61 -32.21 -24.68
CA LEU A 532 -15.54 -31.42 -24.06
C LEU A 532 -15.44 -31.80 -22.56
N PRO A 533 -14.44 -32.57 -22.10
CA PRO A 533 -14.24 -32.73 -20.66
C PRO A 533 -13.82 -31.40 -20.05
N PHE A 534 -14.56 -30.98 -19.03
CA PHE A 534 -14.67 -29.56 -18.69
C PHE A 534 -14.45 -29.24 -17.21
N GLY A 535 -14.50 -30.23 -16.31
CA GLY A 535 -14.05 -30.03 -14.94
C GLY A 535 -14.49 -31.11 -13.97
N VAL A 536 -14.15 -30.93 -12.70
CA VAL A 536 -14.48 -31.86 -11.62
C VAL A 536 -15.64 -31.30 -10.81
N THR A 537 -16.54 -32.18 -10.35
CA THR A 537 -17.62 -31.84 -9.42
C THR A 537 -17.07 -31.07 -8.20
N GLY A 538 -17.67 -29.92 -7.87
CA GLY A 538 -17.22 -29.06 -6.77
C GLY A 538 -15.99 -28.20 -7.05
N SER A 539 -15.37 -28.31 -8.23
CA SER A 539 -14.27 -27.42 -8.68
C SER A 539 -14.76 -26.41 -9.71
N ALA A 540 -14.13 -25.23 -9.79
CA ALA A 540 -14.47 -24.24 -10.81
C ALA A 540 -14.07 -24.72 -12.22
N LEU A 541 -14.90 -24.39 -13.22
CA LEU A 541 -14.66 -24.70 -14.62
C LEU A 541 -13.67 -23.73 -15.27
N PRO A 542 -12.87 -24.18 -16.26
CA PRO A 542 -12.35 -23.32 -17.32
C PRO A 542 -13.52 -22.61 -18.04
N LEU A 543 -13.23 -21.58 -18.83
CA LEU A 543 -14.25 -20.78 -19.51
C LEU A 543 -14.42 -21.22 -20.96
N ILE A 544 -15.65 -21.54 -21.38
CA ILE A 544 -16.01 -21.65 -22.80
C ILE A 544 -16.49 -20.28 -23.26
N PHE A 545 -15.90 -19.73 -24.31
CA PHE A 545 -16.36 -18.49 -24.95
C PHE A 545 -17.34 -18.79 -26.10
N LEU A 546 -18.29 -17.88 -26.33
CA LEU A 546 -19.38 -18.03 -27.31
C LEU A 546 -19.37 -16.87 -28.34
N SER A 547 -19.75 -17.16 -29.59
CA SER A 547 -19.82 -16.17 -30.68
C SER A 547 -20.93 -16.50 -31.71
N ALA A 548 -21.33 -15.52 -32.52
CA ALA A 548 -22.43 -15.63 -33.49
C ALA A 548 -22.23 -14.70 -34.70
N SER A 549 -22.90 -14.98 -35.81
CA SER A 549 -22.81 -14.21 -37.05
C SER A 549 -24.08 -14.29 -37.92
N GLY A 550 -24.37 -13.21 -38.66
CA GLY A 550 -25.60 -13.06 -39.44
C GLY A 550 -26.73 -12.38 -38.66
N GLY A 551 -27.67 -11.73 -39.36
CA GLY A 551 -28.64 -10.83 -38.72
C GLY A 551 -28.04 -9.46 -38.40
N THR A 552 -28.58 -8.76 -37.39
CA THR A 552 -28.01 -7.49 -36.89
C THR A 552 -26.99 -7.72 -35.78
N GLY A 553 -25.92 -6.91 -35.76
CA GLY A 553 -24.66 -7.20 -35.05
C GLY A 553 -24.64 -7.12 -33.52
N SER A 554 -25.77 -7.32 -32.84
CA SER A 554 -25.86 -7.37 -31.37
C SER A 554 -26.59 -8.64 -30.94
N TYR A 555 -25.87 -9.57 -30.30
CA TYR A 555 -26.40 -10.89 -29.95
C TYR A 555 -26.54 -11.08 -28.43
N THR A 556 -27.65 -11.70 -28.03
CA THR A 556 -27.82 -12.27 -26.67
C THR A 556 -27.77 -13.79 -26.73
N PHE A 557 -27.14 -14.43 -25.74
CA PHE A 557 -26.93 -15.89 -25.71
C PHE A 557 -27.72 -16.54 -24.58
N SER A 558 -28.38 -17.66 -24.87
CA SER A 558 -29.14 -18.44 -23.89
C SER A 558 -29.00 -19.96 -24.11
N ASP A 559 -29.40 -20.73 -23.11
CA ASP A 559 -29.72 -22.15 -23.20
C ASP A 559 -31.22 -22.28 -22.89
N PRO A 560 -32.09 -22.34 -23.92
CA PRO A 560 -33.54 -22.31 -23.72
C PRO A 560 -34.10 -23.56 -23.00
N ALA A 561 -33.34 -24.66 -22.97
CA ALA A 561 -33.74 -25.89 -22.30
C ALA A 561 -33.22 -25.98 -20.84
N ASN A 562 -32.29 -25.11 -20.47
CA ASN A 562 -31.54 -25.15 -19.21
C ASN A 562 -30.88 -26.52 -18.94
N ALA A 563 -30.30 -27.13 -19.99
CA ALA A 563 -29.70 -28.46 -19.98
C ALA A 563 -28.16 -28.47 -19.77
N ARG A 564 -27.54 -27.31 -19.56
CA ARG A 564 -26.15 -27.17 -19.07
C ARG A 564 -25.91 -27.94 -17.75
N PRO A 565 -24.64 -28.24 -17.40
CA PRO A 565 -24.31 -28.81 -16.09
C PRO A 565 -24.85 -27.96 -14.92
N PRO A 566 -25.58 -28.55 -13.95
CA PRO A 566 -26.10 -27.80 -12.81
C PRO A 566 -24.99 -27.18 -11.96
N GLY A 567 -25.13 -25.89 -11.63
CA GLY A 567 -24.08 -25.07 -10.99
C GLY A 567 -23.28 -24.19 -11.97
N THR A 568 -23.64 -24.19 -13.26
CA THR A 568 -23.03 -23.32 -14.29
C THR A 568 -23.97 -22.20 -14.74
N THR A 569 -23.38 -21.13 -15.28
CA THR A 569 -24.10 -19.96 -15.82
C THR A 569 -23.52 -19.53 -17.16
N ILE A 570 -24.36 -18.89 -17.99
CA ILE A 570 -23.88 -18.05 -19.10
C ILE A 570 -23.78 -16.62 -18.58
N THR A 571 -22.64 -15.97 -18.82
CA THR A 571 -22.38 -14.59 -18.43
C THR A 571 -21.74 -13.81 -19.58
N SER A 572 -21.98 -12.50 -19.63
CA SER A 572 -21.24 -11.57 -20.48
C SER A 572 -20.42 -10.64 -19.59
N VAL A 573 -19.15 -10.46 -19.90
CA VAL A 573 -18.30 -9.43 -19.28
C VAL A 573 -17.48 -8.77 -20.38
N SER A 574 -17.48 -7.43 -20.41
CA SER A 574 -16.80 -6.62 -21.44
C SER A 574 -17.18 -7.00 -22.88
N GLY A 575 -18.44 -7.42 -23.10
CA GLY A 575 -18.95 -7.86 -24.41
C GLY A 575 -18.64 -9.30 -24.79
N SER A 576 -17.77 -10.00 -24.05
CA SER A 576 -17.44 -11.40 -24.30
C SER A 576 -18.36 -12.34 -23.53
N TRP A 577 -19.15 -13.13 -24.26
CA TRP A 577 -20.06 -14.14 -23.72
C TRP A 577 -19.35 -15.46 -23.42
N ARG A 578 -19.67 -16.08 -22.28
CA ARG A 578 -19.05 -17.33 -21.84
C ARG A 578 -19.91 -18.21 -20.92
N ILE A 579 -19.57 -19.49 -20.86
CA ILE A 579 -20.05 -20.46 -19.86
C ILE A 579 -18.97 -20.62 -18.77
N GLY A 580 -19.39 -20.65 -17.50
CA GLY A 580 -18.52 -20.96 -16.36
C GLY A 580 -19.32 -21.29 -15.10
N GLY A 581 -18.65 -21.53 -13.97
CA GLY A 581 -19.30 -21.85 -12.68
C GLY A 581 -18.63 -23.03 -11.96
N VAL A 582 -19.36 -23.64 -11.04
CA VAL A 582 -18.91 -24.82 -10.27
C VAL A 582 -19.97 -25.91 -10.42
N PRO A 583 -19.76 -26.95 -11.26
CA PRO A 583 -20.73 -28.02 -11.43
C PRO A 583 -20.86 -28.82 -10.13
N ASN A 584 -22.09 -29.17 -9.77
CA ASN A 584 -22.40 -29.94 -8.57
C ASN A 584 -22.76 -31.41 -8.82
N THR A 585 -22.84 -31.83 -10.09
CA THR A 585 -23.24 -33.18 -10.51
C THR A 585 -22.35 -33.68 -11.65
N PRO A 586 -21.73 -34.87 -11.55
CA PRO A 586 -20.94 -35.46 -12.64
C PRO A 586 -21.83 -35.98 -13.79
N GLY A 587 -21.28 -36.07 -14.99
CA GLY A 587 -21.99 -36.60 -16.16
C GLY A 587 -21.64 -35.92 -17.48
N VAL A 588 -22.25 -36.41 -18.58
CA VAL A 588 -22.16 -35.83 -19.92
C VAL A 588 -23.41 -35.00 -20.19
N TYR A 589 -23.23 -33.73 -20.54
CA TYR A 589 -24.32 -32.76 -20.76
C TYR A 589 -24.28 -32.24 -22.19
N THR A 590 -25.25 -32.64 -23.00
CA THR A 590 -25.49 -32.11 -24.35
C THR A 590 -26.64 -31.11 -24.32
N PHE A 591 -26.40 -29.87 -24.74
CA PHE A 591 -27.36 -28.76 -24.67
C PHE A 591 -27.24 -27.81 -25.87
N SER A 592 -28.33 -27.10 -26.16
CA SER A 592 -28.39 -26.15 -27.27
C SER A 592 -28.14 -24.71 -26.79
N ILE A 593 -27.29 -23.99 -27.52
CA ILE A 593 -27.08 -22.55 -27.34
C ILE A 593 -27.83 -21.80 -28.43
N GLN A 594 -28.67 -20.84 -28.03
CA GLN A 594 -29.39 -19.93 -28.92
C GLN A 594 -28.74 -18.55 -28.89
N ALA A 595 -28.62 -17.92 -30.05
CA ALA A 595 -28.34 -16.50 -30.21
C ALA A 595 -29.60 -15.79 -30.76
N ILE A 596 -29.88 -14.58 -30.26
CA ILE A 596 -30.99 -13.72 -30.71
C ILE A 596 -30.44 -12.34 -31.07
N ASP A 597 -30.82 -11.78 -32.23
CA ASP A 597 -30.43 -10.43 -32.66
C ASP A 597 -31.41 -9.33 -32.17
N ALA A 598 -31.06 -8.07 -32.46
CA ALA A 598 -31.86 -6.90 -32.07
C ALA A 598 -33.26 -6.83 -32.71
N ASN A 599 -33.57 -7.62 -33.74
CA ASN A 599 -34.90 -7.72 -34.35
C ASN A 599 -35.69 -8.95 -33.87
N GLY A 600 -35.17 -9.70 -32.89
CA GLY A 600 -35.80 -10.94 -32.42
C GLY A 600 -35.65 -12.12 -33.38
N CYS A 601 -34.76 -12.02 -34.37
CA CYS A 601 -34.40 -13.16 -35.22
C CYS A 601 -33.47 -14.10 -34.43
N THR A 602 -33.47 -15.39 -34.74
CA THR A 602 -32.78 -16.41 -33.91
C THR A 602 -31.90 -17.36 -34.71
N GLY A 603 -30.80 -17.81 -34.12
CA GLY A 603 -29.97 -18.92 -34.59
C GLY A 603 -29.56 -19.84 -33.43
N THR A 604 -29.23 -21.11 -33.71
CA THR A 604 -28.96 -22.12 -32.67
C THR A 604 -27.83 -23.07 -33.04
N THR A 605 -27.08 -23.54 -32.04
CA THR A 605 -26.05 -24.60 -32.17
C THR A 605 -26.07 -25.53 -30.94
N THR A 606 -25.27 -26.60 -30.96
CA THR A 606 -25.20 -27.62 -29.88
C THR A 606 -23.79 -27.76 -29.33
N LEU A 607 -23.68 -27.86 -28.00
CA LEU A 607 -22.47 -28.24 -27.27
C LEU A 607 -22.67 -29.56 -26.52
N THR A 608 -21.57 -30.26 -26.25
CA THR A 608 -21.51 -31.36 -25.27
C THR A 608 -20.32 -31.15 -24.34
N VAL A 609 -20.52 -31.25 -23.02
CA VAL A 609 -19.45 -31.14 -22.01
C VAL A 609 -19.50 -32.31 -21.01
N VAL A 610 -18.38 -32.65 -20.37
CA VAL A 610 -18.27 -33.73 -19.37
C VAL A 610 -17.78 -33.17 -18.03
N ILE A 611 -18.43 -33.56 -16.95
CA ILE A 611 -18.03 -33.28 -15.57
C ILE A 611 -17.61 -34.59 -14.89
N HIS A 612 -16.39 -34.62 -14.35
CA HIS A 612 -15.82 -35.75 -13.62
C HIS A 612 -16.36 -35.82 -12.17
N PRO A 613 -16.45 -37.01 -11.55
CA PRO A 613 -16.71 -37.16 -10.12
C PRO A 613 -15.55 -36.60 -9.28
N ALA A 614 -15.86 -36.11 -8.08
CA ALA A 614 -14.83 -35.61 -7.15
C ALA A 614 -14.09 -36.75 -6.41
N THR A 615 -14.75 -37.90 -6.24
CA THR A 615 -14.16 -39.11 -5.66
C THR A 615 -13.44 -39.93 -6.74
N PRO A 616 -12.21 -40.40 -6.48
CA PRO A 616 -11.49 -41.29 -7.40
C PRO A 616 -12.23 -42.61 -7.63
N THR A 617 -12.21 -43.10 -8.87
CA THR A 617 -12.67 -44.45 -9.26
C THR A 617 -11.60 -45.49 -8.94
N LEU A 618 -10.32 -45.11 -8.99
CA LEU A 618 -9.17 -45.95 -8.71
C LEU A 618 -8.31 -45.29 -7.62
N VAL A 619 -8.05 -46.01 -6.53
CA VAL A 619 -7.36 -45.49 -5.35
C VAL A 619 -6.05 -46.23 -5.15
N VAL A 620 -4.94 -45.53 -5.32
CA VAL A 620 -3.60 -46.03 -5.02
C VAL A 620 -3.39 -46.05 -3.51
N THR A 621 -3.08 -47.23 -2.97
CA THR A 621 -2.96 -47.48 -1.51
C THR A 621 -1.54 -47.86 -1.06
N THR A 622 -0.62 -48.08 -2.00
CA THR A 622 0.81 -48.37 -1.72
C THR A 622 1.75 -47.43 -2.48
N LEU A 623 2.94 -47.18 -1.93
CA LEU A 623 4.05 -46.50 -2.61
C LEU A 623 4.92 -47.46 -3.45
N ALA A 624 4.66 -48.76 -3.39
CA ALA A 624 5.41 -49.75 -4.17
C ALA A 624 5.03 -49.70 -5.66
N ASP A 625 6.02 -49.90 -6.53
CA ASP A 625 5.85 -50.05 -7.98
C ASP A 625 5.64 -51.54 -8.31
N GLU A 626 4.38 -52.01 -8.26
CA GLU A 626 4.01 -53.43 -8.39
C GLU A 626 3.31 -53.72 -9.72
N ASN A 627 3.37 -54.97 -10.20
CA ASN A 627 2.77 -55.39 -11.48
C ASN A 627 1.97 -56.68 -11.33
N GLY A 628 0.86 -56.63 -10.59
CA GLY A 628 0.00 -57.77 -10.30
C GLY A 628 0.54 -58.70 -9.19
N ALA A 629 1.61 -58.29 -8.49
CA ALA A 629 2.27 -59.10 -7.47
C ALA A 629 1.49 -59.14 -6.14
N ASN A 630 0.70 -58.10 -5.87
CA ASN A 630 0.05 -57.88 -4.60
C ASN A 630 -1.46 -57.65 -4.81
N LEU A 631 -2.27 -58.62 -4.40
CA LEU A 631 -3.73 -58.55 -4.56
C LEU A 631 -4.44 -57.80 -3.42
N SER A 632 -3.70 -57.23 -2.45
CA SER A 632 -4.27 -56.52 -1.29
C SER A 632 -3.92 -55.02 -1.22
N ALA A 633 -3.08 -54.51 -2.13
CA ALA A 633 -2.84 -53.08 -2.31
C ALA A 633 -2.84 -52.71 -3.79
N CYS A 634 -3.22 -51.47 -4.10
CA CYS A 634 -3.26 -50.95 -5.46
C CYS A 634 -2.08 -49.99 -5.66
N SER A 635 -1.14 -50.32 -6.53
CA SER A 635 -0.04 -49.42 -6.94
C SER A 635 -0.47 -48.45 -8.05
N LEU A 636 0.33 -47.41 -8.29
CA LEU A 636 0.09 -46.48 -9.41
C LEU A 636 0.21 -47.19 -10.77
N ARG A 637 1.11 -48.16 -10.93
CA ARG A 637 1.26 -48.97 -12.14
C ARG A 637 0.00 -49.78 -12.42
N GLU A 638 -0.51 -50.47 -11.40
CA GLU A 638 -1.72 -51.28 -11.52
C GLU A 638 -2.98 -50.41 -11.76
N ALA A 639 -3.06 -49.21 -11.15
CA ALA A 639 -4.15 -48.27 -11.38
C ALA A 639 -4.18 -47.77 -12.84
N ILE A 640 -3.02 -47.48 -13.44
CA ILE A 640 -2.93 -47.09 -14.86
C ILE A 640 -3.35 -48.25 -15.77
N ILE A 641 -2.95 -49.49 -15.46
CA ILE A 641 -3.37 -50.68 -16.23
C ILE A 641 -4.88 -50.91 -16.10
N ALA A 642 -5.43 -50.77 -14.90
CA ALA A 642 -6.86 -50.97 -14.64
C ALA A 642 -7.75 -49.97 -15.38
N ALA A 643 -7.32 -48.69 -15.47
CA ALA A 643 -7.94 -47.68 -16.31
C ALA A 643 -7.86 -48.06 -17.80
N ASN A 644 -6.64 -48.20 -18.34
CA ASN A 644 -6.37 -48.50 -19.75
C ASN A 644 -7.04 -49.79 -20.27
N THR A 645 -7.41 -50.73 -19.40
CA THR A 645 -8.02 -52.01 -19.77
C THR A 645 -9.50 -52.13 -19.39
N ASN A 646 -10.06 -51.17 -18.66
CA ASN A 646 -11.42 -51.23 -18.09
C ASN A 646 -11.69 -52.52 -17.28
N ALA A 647 -10.65 -53.02 -16.60
CA ALA A 647 -10.66 -54.31 -15.91
C ALA A 647 -9.85 -54.23 -14.61
N ALA A 648 -10.17 -55.09 -13.64
CA ALA A 648 -9.42 -55.14 -12.38
C ALA A 648 -8.03 -55.74 -12.60
N PHE A 649 -7.01 -55.15 -11.99
CA PHE A 649 -5.61 -55.56 -12.16
C PHE A 649 -4.81 -55.36 -10.86
N GLY A 650 -4.01 -56.35 -10.46
CA GLY A 650 -3.36 -56.36 -9.15
C GLY A 650 -4.39 -56.25 -8.01
N GLY A 651 -4.09 -55.44 -7.00
CA GLY A 651 -5.06 -55.06 -5.96
C GLY A 651 -5.96 -53.88 -6.32
N CYS A 652 -5.95 -53.39 -7.56
CA CYS A 652 -6.84 -52.31 -8.02
C CYS A 652 -8.19 -52.84 -8.53
N GLY A 653 -9.25 -52.06 -8.28
CA GLY A 653 -10.56 -52.27 -8.91
C GLY A 653 -10.53 -52.07 -10.42
N ALA A 654 -11.64 -52.33 -11.11
CA ALA A 654 -11.74 -52.10 -12.55
C ALA A 654 -11.95 -50.61 -12.89
N GLY A 655 -11.29 -50.15 -13.95
CA GLY A 655 -11.57 -48.86 -14.58
C GLY A 655 -12.95 -48.78 -15.24
N GLN A 656 -13.31 -47.59 -15.75
CA GLN A 656 -14.62 -47.30 -16.31
C GLN A 656 -14.57 -46.67 -17.71
N VAL A 657 -15.29 -47.32 -18.64
CA VAL A 657 -15.25 -47.01 -20.09
C VAL A 657 -15.51 -45.51 -20.35
N GLY A 658 -14.45 -44.82 -20.76
CA GLY A 658 -14.45 -43.41 -21.14
C GLY A 658 -13.47 -42.55 -20.35
N TYR A 659 -13.62 -42.48 -19.02
CA TYR A 659 -12.87 -41.52 -18.17
C TYR A 659 -12.66 -42.04 -16.73
N ASP A 660 -11.41 -42.23 -16.33
CA ASP A 660 -11.05 -42.66 -14.98
C ASP A 660 -10.47 -41.53 -14.11
N THR A 661 -10.56 -41.70 -12.80
CA THR A 661 -10.11 -40.73 -11.80
C THR A 661 -9.19 -41.44 -10.80
N ILE A 662 -7.88 -41.25 -10.94
CA ILE A 662 -6.86 -41.86 -10.08
C ILE A 662 -6.47 -40.88 -8.95
N GLY A 663 -6.59 -41.34 -7.71
CA GLY A 663 -6.18 -40.62 -6.51
C GLY A 663 -5.44 -41.53 -5.51
N PHE A 664 -4.94 -40.96 -4.42
CA PHE A 664 -4.09 -41.66 -3.45
C PHE A 664 -4.74 -41.69 -2.07
N SER A 665 -4.65 -42.83 -1.38
CA SER A 665 -5.08 -43.00 0.02
C SER A 665 -4.18 -44.03 0.69
N ILE A 666 -3.01 -43.56 1.14
CA ILE A 666 -1.94 -44.41 1.67
C ILE A 666 -1.97 -44.33 3.20
N THR A 667 -2.23 -45.45 3.86
CA THR A 667 -2.43 -45.52 5.31
C THR A 667 -1.66 -46.70 5.93
N PRO A 668 -0.93 -46.51 7.06
CA PRO A 668 -0.69 -45.24 7.76
C PRO A 668 0.13 -44.25 6.90
N ALA A 669 0.09 -42.96 7.26
CA ALA A 669 0.81 -41.93 6.55
C ALA A 669 2.34 -42.19 6.58
N PRO A 670 3.03 -42.22 5.43
CA PRO A 670 4.48 -42.45 5.35
C PRO A 670 5.27 -41.18 5.68
N SER A 671 6.59 -41.33 5.94
CA SER A 671 7.49 -40.19 6.16
C SER A 671 7.88 -39.43 4.89
N ALA A 672 7.49 -39.93 3.72
CA ALA A 672 7.57 -39.27 2.40
C ALA A 672 6.63 -40.02 1.44
N TYR A 673 6.00 -39.31 0.49
CA TYR A 673 5.06 -39.89 -0.48
C TYR A 673 5.75 -40.24 -1.82
N THR A 674 6.88 -40.93 -1.76
CA THR A 674 7.74 -41.21 -2.93
C THR A 674 7.54 -42.62 -3.48
N ILE A 675 7.09 -42.71 -4.73
CA ILE A 675 6.96 -43.94 -5.53
C ILE A 675 8.23 -44.09 -6.37
N ASN A 676 9.02 -45.13 -6.10
CA ASN A 676 10.28 -45.39 -6.79
C ASN A 676 10.03 -46.35 -7.97
N VAL A 677 10.00 -45.82 -9.20
CA VAL A 677 9.67 -46.60 -10.41
C VAL A 677 10.93 -47.12 -11.09
N ASN A 678 11.15 -48.44 -11.00
CA ASN A 678 12.37 -49.09 -11.51
C ASN A 678 12.33 -49.36 -13.02
N THR A 679 11.15 -49.22 -13.63
CA THR A 679 10.91 -49.24 -15.07
C THR A 679 9.86 -48.19 -15.41
N ASN A 680 9.82 -47.68 -16.64
CA ASN A 680 8.79 -46.72 -17.07
C ASN A 680 7.38 -47.19 -16.65
N LEU A 681 6.55 -46.28 -16.14
CA LEU A 681 5.15 -46.57 -15.90
C LEU A 681 4.45 -46.90 -17.23
N PRO A 682 3.32 -47.64 -17.20
CA PRO A 682 2.55 -47.92 -18.41
C PRO A 682 2.05 -46.62 -19.04
N ASP A 683 2.01 -46.59 -20.37
CA ASP A 683 1.58 -45.40 -21.10
C ASP A 683 0.06 -45.18 -20.90
N LEU A 684 -0.39 -43.95 -20.64
CA LEU A 684 -1.81 -43.61 -20.49
C LEU A 684 -2.50 -43.59 -21.86
N THR A 685 -3.29 -44.63 -22.15
CA THR A 685 -4.04 -44.82 -23.40
C THR A 685 -5.53 -44.51 -23.28
N GLU A 686 -6.08 -44.49 -22.06
CA GLU A 686 -7.43 -43.98 -21.75
C GLU A 686 -7.37 -42.64 -21.00
N ALA A 687 -8.46 -41.87 -21.02
CA ALA A 687 -8.49 -40.51 -20.49
C ALA A 687 -8.59 -40.50 -18.95
N VAL A 688 -7.57 -39.97 -18.29
CA VAL A 688 -7.42 -40.06 -16.82
C VAL A 688 -7.24 -38.69 -16.17
N TYR A 689 -8.02 -38.43 -15.12
CA TYR A 689 -7.71 -37.40 -14.12
C TYR A 689 -6.82 -38.02 -13.03
N LEU A 690 -5.52 -37.69 -13.03
CA LEU A 690 -4.55 -38.14 -12.03
C LEU A 690 -4.22 -37.00 -11.08
N ASN A 691 -4.56 -37.17 -9.81
CA ASN A 691 -4.40 -36.15 -8.77
C ASN A 691 -3.50 -36.64 -7.63
N GLY A 692 -2.24 -36.18 -7.62
CA GLY A 692 -1.23 -36.49 -6.61
C GLY A 692 -1.41 -35.83 -5.24
N ALA A 693 -2.57 -35.22 -4.95
CA ALA A 693 -2.83 -34.63 -3.64
C ALA A 693 -2.92 -35.70 -2.56
N THR A 694 -2.09 -35.57 -1.52
CA THR A 694 -1.96 -36.53 -0.40
C THR A 694 -2.92 -36.24 0.76
N GLY A 695 -3.33 -34.98 0.92
CA GLY A 695 -3.98 -34.48 2.14
C GLY A 695 -3.01 -34.12 3.28
N ASP A 696 -1.70 -34.38 3.13
CA ASP A 696 -0.66 -34.02 4.08
C ASP A 696 -0.12 -32.60 3.77
N ALA A 697 -0.09 -31.73 4.79
CA ALA A 697 0.43 -30.36 4.64
C ALA A 697 1.96 -30.27 4.52
N ALA A 698 2.70 -31.26 5.05
CA ALA A 698 4.16 -31.35 4.90
C ALA A 698 4.57 -31.91 3.54
N PHE A 699 3.76 -32.81 2.98
CA PHE A 699 4.00 -33.46 1.69
C PHE A 699 2.78 -33.37 0.78
N PRO A 700 2.39 -32.18 0.28
CA PRO A 700 1.11 -31.96 -0.42
C PRO A 700 1.01 -32.61 -1.83
N ARG A 701 2.03 -33.36 -2.23
CA ARG A 701 2.17 -33.99 -3.55
C ARG A 701 2.79 -35.38 -3.41
N VAL A 702 2.32 -36.34 -4.21
CA VAL A 702 3.00 -37.62 -4.45
C VAL A 702 4.16 -37.39 -5.41
N GLU A 703 5.29 -38.02 -5.12
CA GLU A 703 6.51 -37.98 -5.94
C GLU A 703 6.68 -39.28 -6.73
N ILE A 704 6.84 -39.16 -8.05
CA ILE A 704 7.22 -40.25 -8.94
C ILE A 704 8.72 -40.09 -9.22
N HIS A 705 9.51 -40.95 -8.59
CA HIS A 705 10.98 -40.93 -8.66
C HIS A 705 11.46 -42.02 -9.62
N GLY A 706 12.07 -41.60 -10.73
CA GLY A 706 12.51 -42.50 -11.80
C GLY A 706 13.74 -43.37 -11.48
N ALA A 707 13.96 -44.37 -12.35
CA ALA A 707 15.11 -45.26 -12.30
C ALA A 707 16.46 -44.62 -12.72
N GLY A 708 16.47 -43.34 -13.09
CA GLY A 708 17.66 -42.64 -13.57
C GLY A 708 17.46 -41.86 -14.87
N THR A 709 18.43 -41.02 -15.18
CA THR A 709 18.42 -40.02 -16.26
C THR A 709 18.82 -40.56 -17.66
N ALA A 710 18.82 -41.89 -17.83
CA ALA A 710 19.10 -42.54 -19.12
C ALA A 710 18.03 -42.21 -20.18
N THR A 711 18.42 -41.93 -21.41
CA THR A 711 17.64 -41.23 -22.46
C THR A 711 16.25 -41.79 -22.81
N THR A 712 15.91 -43.02 -22.42
CA THR A 712 14.60 -43.67 -22.64
C THR A 712 13.69 -43.70 -21.41
N SER A 713 14.18 -43.23 -20.26
CA SER A 713 13.48 -43.17 -18.97
C SER A 713 12.39 -42.09 -19.01
N THR A 714 11.13 -42.49 -18.82
CA THR A 714 9.94 -41.60 -18.84
C THR A 714 9.14 -41.78 -17.56
N GLY A 715 8.83 -40.68 -16.86
CA GLY A 715 8.01 -40.71 -15.64
C GLY A 715 6.54 -41.04 -15.92
N LEU A 716 5.88 -40.20 -16.72
CA LEU A 716 4.54 -40.46 -17.26
C LEU A 716 4.50 -40.17 -18.76
N ARG A 717 3.79 -40.99 -19.52
CA ARG A 717 3.51 -40.79 -20.95
C ARG A 717 2.01 -40.80 -21.22
N VAL A 718 1.54 -39.90 -22.06
CA VAL A 718 0.12 -39.73 -22.40
C VAL A 718 -0.07 -39.85 -23.91
N PHE A 719 -0.79 -40.89 -24.33
CA PHE A 719 -1.36 -41.02 -25.69
C PHE A 719 -2.83 -40.64 -25.74
N ALA A 720 -3.55 -40.81 -24.63
CA ALA A 720 -4.96 -40.46 -24.55
C ALA A 720 -5.20 -38.96 -24.79
N ASN A 721 -6.36 -38.66 -25.38
CA ASN A 721 -6.91 -37.32 -25.35
C ASN A 721 -7.46 -37.02 -23.96
N HIS A 722 -7.35 -35.77 -23.52
CA HIS A 722 -8.02 -35.25 -22.31
C HIS A 722 -7.57 -35.81 -20.95
N CYS A 723 -6.31 -36.23 -20.80
CA CYS A 723 -5.76 -36.50 -19.46
C CYS A 723 -5.54 -35.21 -18.68
N TYR A 724 -5.76 -35.24 -17.37
CA TYR A 724 -5.51 -34.10 -16.47
C TYR A 724 -4.57 -34.57 -15.37
N LEU A 725 -3.32 -34.08 -15.39
CA LEU A 725 -2.26 -34.46 -14.45
C LEU A 725 -2.01 -33.30 -13.48
N ARG A 726 -2.20 -33.51 -12.17
CA ARG A 726 -2.01 -32.45 -11.18
C ARG A 726 -1.44 -32.90 -9.85
N ASN A 727 -0.86 -31.95 -9.12
CA ASN A 727 -0.35 -32.13 -7.76
C ASN A 727 0.72 -33.24 -7.65
N LEU A 728 1.53 -33.44 -8.69
CA LEU A 728 2.62 -34.42 -8.73
C LEU A 728 3.98 -33.75 -8.59
N VAL A 729 4.95 -34.48 -8.04
CA VAL A 729 6.38 -34.25 -8.27
C VAL A 729 6.84 -35.36 -9.22
N VAL A 730 7.58 -35.04 -10.27
CA VAL A 730 8.15 -36.06 -11.18
C VAL A 730 9.61 -35.70 -11.48
N ASN A 731 10.51 -36.60 -11.11
CA ASN A 731 11.95 -36.36 -11.17
C ASN A 731 12.75 -37.68 -11.38
N ASN A 732 14.07 -37.56 -11.55
CA ASN A 732 14.99 -38.66 -11.89
C ASN A 732 14.60 -39.52 -13.12
N CYS A 733 13.79 -38.98 -14.04
CA CYS A 733 13.55 -39.55 -15.37
C CYS A 733 14.26 -38.69 -16.44
N ALA A 734 14.61 -39.26 -17.60
CA ALA A 734 15.17 -38.47 -18.69
C ALA A 734 14.16 -37.46 -19.26
N THR A 735 12.89 -37.84 -19.38
CA THR A 735 11.77 -36.89 -19.53
C THR A 735 10.75 -37.13 -18.43
N GLN A 736 10.34 -36.09 -17.71
CA GLN A 736 9.42 -36.26 -16.57
C GLN A 736 8.00 -36.58 -17.06
N ILE A 737 7.45 -35.77 -17.98
CA ILE A 737 6.15 -36.04 -18.63
C ILE A 737 6.25 -35.92 -20.15
N VAL A 738 5.71 -36.90 -20.88
CA VAL A 738 5.62 -36.89 -22.35
C VAL A 738 4.15 -36.89 -22.78
N LEU A 739 3.75 -35.91 -23.60
CA LEU A 739 2.49 -35.92 -24.35
C LEU A 739 2.78 -36.35 -25.79
N GLN A 740 2.12 -37.40 -26.27
CA GLN A 740 2.46 -38.07 -27.55
C GLN A 740 1.18 -38.38 -28.33
N GLY A 741 0.86 -37.59 -29.34
CA GLY A 741 -0.38 -37.71 -30.14
C GLY A 741 -1.68 -37.33 -29.42
N GLY A 742 -1.73 -37.46 -28.09
CA GLY A 742 -2.87 -37.04 -27.28
C GLY A 742 -3.15 -35.53 -27.36
N ALA A 743 -4.43 -35.17 -27.39
CA ALA A 743 -4.90 -33.80 -27.50
C ALA A 743 -5.70 -33.33 -26.28
N ARG A 744 -5.68 -32.01 -26.01
CA ARG A 744 -6.44 -31.34 -24.93
C ARG A 744 -6.17 -31.85 -23.51
N SER A 745 -5.03 -32.48 -23.27
CA SER A 745 -4.57 -32.85 -21.94
C SER A 745 -4.01 -31.63 -21.19
N VAL A 746 -4.06 -31.66 -19.86
CA VAL A 746 -3.66 -30.56 -18.97
C VAL A 746 -2.64 -31.05 -17.94
N ILE A 747 -1.58 -30.26 -17.69
CA ILE A 747 -0.60 -30.47 -16.62
C ILE A 747 -0.59 -29.24 -15.73
N GLU A 748 -0.98 -29.34 -14.46
CA GLU A 748 -1.21 -28.16 -13.60
C GLU A 748 -0.82 -28.38 -12.13
N ASN A 749 -0.20 -27.39 -11.49
CA ASN A 749 0.35 -27.47 -10.13
C ASN A 749 1.29 -28.69 -9.90
N CYS A 750 2.19 -28.96 -10.84
CA CYS A 750 3.20 -30.04 -10.78
C CYS A 750 4.63 -29.50 -10.67
N TYR A 751 5.52 -30.25 -10.01
CA TYR A 751 6.95 -29.96 -9.87
C TYR A 751 7.75 -30.96 -10.73
N LEU A 752 8.46 -30.48 -11.75
CA LEU A 752 8.99 -31.30 -12.84
C LEU A 752 10.49 -31.03 -13.03
N GLY A 753 11.32 -31.99 -12.61
CA GLY A 753 12.80 -31.87 -12.59
C GLY A 753 13.37 -31.38 -11.25
N THR A 754 12.52 -31.06 -10.28
CA THR A 754 12.91 -30.63 -8.94
C THR A 754 12.63 -31.69 -7.88
N ASN A 755 13.23 -31.53 -6.69
CA ASN A 755 12.87 -32.29 -5.50
C ASN A 755 11.45 -31.96 -5.01
N ALA A 756 10.92 -32.72 -4.05
CA ALA A 756 9.56 -32.54 -3.56
C ALA A 756 9.20 -31.14 -3.01
N THR A 757 10.19 -30.34 -2.57
CA THR A 757 9.99 -28.95 -2.14
C THR A 757 10.06 -27.93 -3.29
N GLY A 758 10.49 -28.34 -4.48
CA GLY A 758 10.76 -27.48 -5.63
C GLY A 758 12.02 -26.62 -5.52
N ALA A 759 12.74 -26.67 -4.39
CA ALA A 759 13.83 -25.74 -4.06
C ALA A 759 15.19 -26.14 -4.65
N ALA A 760 15.35 -27.38 -5.13
CA ALA A 760 16.57 -27.86 -5.77
C ALA A 760 16.26 -28.77 -6.96
N SER A 761 17.20 -28.90 -7.90
CA SER A 761 17.12 -29.92 -8.95
C SER A 761 17.19 -31.33 -8.36
N ALA A 762 16.36 -32.21 -8.90
CA ALA A 762 16.48 -33.68 -8.79
C ALA A 762 16.27 -34.32 -10.19
N GLY A 763 16.51 -33.54 -11.24
CA GLY A 763 15.97 -33.78 -12.57
C GLY A 763 16.84 -34.61 -13.50
N GLY A 764 16.23 -35.01 -14.61
CA GLY A 764 16.96 -35.49 -15.78
C GLY A 764 17.01 -34.45 -16.89
N GLN A 765 16.69 -34.84 -18.12
CA GLN A 765 17.04 -34.06 -19.31
C GLN A 765 15.95 -33.05 -19.69
N ILE A 766 14.68 -33.46 -19.70
CA ILE A 766 13.53 -32.64 -20.13
C ILE A 766 12.43 -32.66 -19.06
N GLY A 767 11.83 -31.50 -18.78
CA GLY A 767 10.67 -31.36 -17.88
C GLY A 767 9.41 -31.96 -18.52
N VAL A 768 8.89 -31.30 -19.55
CA VAL A 768 7.76 -31.78 -20.37
C VAL A 768 8.16 -31.82 -21.85
N SER A 769 7.80 -32.89 -22.56
CA SER A 769 7.92 -32.97 -24.03
C SER A 769 6.56 -33.22 -24.69
N VAL A 770 6.24 -32.48 -25.75
CA VAL A 770 4.99 -32.57 -26.52
C VAL A 770 5.34 -32.95 -27.96
N SER A 771 4.85 -34.09 -28.43
CA SER A 771 5.39 -34.78 -29.62
C SER A 771 4.33 -35.49 -30.46
N ASN A 772 4.71 -35.91 -31.68
CA ASN A 772 3.99 -36.87 -32.53
C ASN A 772 2.49 -36.57 -32.73
N GLY A 773 2.14 -35.35 -33.14
CA GLY A 773 0.74 -34.98 -33.40
C GLY A 773 -0.09 -34.54 -32.19
N ALA A 774 0.53 -34.37 -31.01
CA ALA A 774 -0.15 -33.82 -29.84
C ALA A 774 -0.61 -32.37 -30.08
N THR A 775 -1.90 -32.08 -29.83
CA THR A 775 -2.51 -30.77 -30.12
C THR A 775 -3.41 -30.23 -29.00
N LEU A 776 -3.58 -28.90 -28.92
CA LEU A 776 -4.48 -28.24 -27.96
C LEU A 776 -4.21 -28.54 -26.46
N ASN A 777 -3.05 -29.11 -26.11
CA ASN A 777 -2.68 -29.41 -24.72
C ASN A 777 -2.26 -28.14 -23.96
N ARG A 778 -2.47 -28.12 -22.64
CA ARG A 778 -2.03 -27.01 -21.76
C ARG A 778 -1.06 -27.47 -20.67
N ILE A 779 0.12 -26.87 -20.66
CA ILE A 779 1.09 -26.98 -19.58
C ILE A 779 0.97 -25.69 -18.75
N GLY A 780 0.38 -25.80 -17.56
CA GLY A 780 0.22 -24.72 -16.58
C GLY A 780 -1.17 -24.10 -16.50
N ALA A 781 -1.29 -23.07 -15.65
CA ALA A 781 -2.56 -22.55 -15.16
C ALA A 781 -2.95 -21.20 -15.80
N THR A 782 -4.25 -20.96 -15.94
CA THR A 782 -4.78 -19.66 -16.39
C THR A 782 -4.86 -18.66 -15.23
N GLY A 783 -3.72 -18.24 -14.71
CA GLY A 783 -3.58 -17.26 -13.62
C GLY A 783 -2.46 -17.60 -12.63
N VAL A 784 -2.24 -16.73 -11.65
CA VAL A 784 -1.13 -16.86 -10.66
C VAL A 784 -1.36 -17.92 -9.58
N ASN A 785 -2.57 -18.46 -9.46
CA ASN A 785 -2.91 -19.41 -8.41
C ASN A 785 -2.52 -20.83 -8.85
N GLN A 786 -1.38 -21.31 -8.34
CA GLN A 786 -0.84 -22.68 -8.49
C GLN A 786 -0.16 -23.00 -9.85
N PRO A 787 0.96 -22.32 -10.19
CA PRO A 787 1.76 -22.62 -11.38
C PRO A 787 2.43 -24.01 -11.30
N ASN A 788 2.85 -24.56 -12.45
CA ASN A 788 3.88 -25.61 -12.43
C ASN A 788 5.26 -25.01 -12.14
N VAL A 789 6.15 -25.81 -11.57
CA VAL A 789 7.59 -25.51 -11.46
C VAL A 789 8.33 -26.48 -12.36
N VAL A 790 8.84 -25.99 -13.49
CA VAL A 790 9.50 -26.80 -14.53
C VAL A 790 10.96 -26.37 -14.60
N SER A 791 11.76 -26.96 -13.73
CA SER A 791 13.06 -26.42 -13.29
C SER A 791 14.03 -27.56 -12.98
N GLY A 792 15.34 -27.30 -13.06
CA GLY A 792 16.36 -28.29 -12.74
C GLY A 792 16.63 -29.34 -13.83
N ASN A 793 16.09 -29.19 -15.05
CA ASN A 793 16.23 -30.17 -16.13
C ASN A 793 17.41 -29.81 -17.05
N SER A 794 18.35 -30.73 -17.28
CA SER A 794 19.65 -30.43 -17.87
C SER A 794 19.65 -30.04 -19.36
N THR A 795 18.53 -30.15 -20.08
CA THR A 795 18.40 -29.71 -21.48
C THR A 795 17.26 -28.73 -21.72
N VAL A 796 16.02 -29.03 -21.33
CA VAL A 796 14.85 -28.16 -21.58
C VAL A 796 13.83 -28.23 -20.45
N GLY A 797 13.22 -27.10 -20.07
CA GLY A 797 12.03 -27.07 -19.22
C GLY A 797 10.80 -27.66 -19.94
N VAL A 798 10.25 -26.94 -20.92
CA VAL A 798 9.11 -27.41 -21.74
C VAL A 798 9.48 -27.46 -23.23
N GLU A 799 9.25 -28.59 -23.90
CA GLU A 799 9.54 -28.79 -25.31
C GLU A 799 8.28 -29.12 -26.13
N PHE A 800 8.18 -28.52 -27.32
CA PHE A 800 7.27 -28.90 -28.41
C PHE A 800 8.12 -29.36 -29.60
N VAL A 801 7.89 -30.55 -30.14
CA VAL A 801 8.76 -31.17 -31.15
C VAL A 801 7.97 -31.96 -32.21
N GLY A 802 8.10 -31.54 -33.48
CA GLY A 802 7.56 -32.22 -34.65
C GLY A 802 6.53 -31.40 -35.43
N ASP A 803 6.55 -31.55 -36.76
CA ASP A 803 5.71 -30.92 -37.78
C ASP A 803 4.19 -30.98 -37.55
N THR A 804 3.76 -31.99 -36.82
CA THR A 804 2.36 -32.29 -36.49
C THR A 804 1.93 -31.76 -35.11
N VAL A 805 2.85 -31.20 -34.31
CA VAL A 805 2.56 -30.66 -32.97
C VAL A 805 2.10 -29.22 -33.06
N ALA A 806 0.80 -29.00 -32.80
CA ALA A 806 0.19 -27.69 -33.03
C ALA A 806 -0.87 -27.23 -32.01
N SER A 807 -1.01 -25.91 -31.88
CA SER A 807 -2.02 -25.25 -31.04
C SER A 807 -1.94 -25.59 -29.55
N ASN A 808 -0.80 -26.08 -29.05
CA ASN A 808 -0.57 -26.33 -27.63
C ASN A 808 -0.15 -25.03 -26.92
N SER A 809 -0.20 -25.01 -25.58
CA SER A 809 0.17 -23.83 -24.78
C SER A 809 0.97 -24.19 -23.53
N ALA A 810 2.12 -23.53 -23.35
CA ALA A 810 2.76 -23.37 -22.06
C ALA A 810 2.30 -22.04 -21.45
N SER A 811 1.46 -22.06 -20.42
CA SER A 811 0.88 -20.85 -19.83
C SER A 811 0.99 -20.83 -18.31
N GLY A 812 1.46 -19.72 -17.72
CA GLY A 812 1.49 -19.55 -16.26
C GLY A 812 2.40 -20.53 -15.50
N ASN A 813 3.57 -20.87 -16.05
CA ASN A 813 4.57 -21.72 -15.39
C ASN A 813 5.72 -20.89 -14.79
N LEU A 814 6.36 -21.42 -13.74
CA LEU A 814 7.67 -21.00 -13.25
C LEU A 814 8.73 -21.92 -13.89
N ILE A 815 9.71 -21.35 -14.60
CA ILE A 815 10.68 -22.10 -15.42
C ILE A 815 12.10 -21.62 -15.14
N GLY A 816 12.97 -22.53 -14.67
CA GLY A 816 14.36 -22.25 -14.30
C GLY A 816 14.54 -21.71 -12.88
N THR A 817 13.46 -21.65 -12.10
CA THR A 817 13.41 -21.07 -10.75
C THR A 817 12.63 -21.96 -9.77
N ASN A 818 12.73 -21.68 -8.47
CA ASN A 818 12.01 -22.34 -7.39
C ASN A 818 10.51 -21.91 -7.33
N PRO A 819 9.66 -22.50 -6.46
CA PRO A 819 8.24 -22.15 -6.36
C PRO A 819 7.92 -20.69 -5.98
N THR A 820 8.90 -19.91 -5.53
CA THR A 820 8.72 -18.48 -5.21
C THR A 820 9.15 -17.54 -6.33
N GLY A 821 9.79 -18.04 -7.40
CA GLY A 821 10.34 -17.21 -8.47
C GLY A 821 11.58 -16.39 -8.10
N VAL A 822 12.30 -16.76 -7.02
CA VAL A 822 13.41 -15.95 -6.47
C VAL A 822 14.75 -16.69 -6.48
N THR A 823 14.74 -18.02 -6.36
CA THR A 823 15.97 -18.81 -6.36
C THR A 823 16.17 -19.48 -7.72
N ALA A 824 17.38 -19.38 -8.26
CA ALA A 824 17.77 -20.08 -9.49
C ALA A 824 17.73 -21.61 -9.28
N VAL A 825 16.99 -22.30 -10.14
CA VAL A 825 16.95 -23.76 -10.26
C VAL A 825 17.02 -24.09 -11.77
N PRO A 826 18.17 -23.80 -12.42
CA PRO A 826 18.31 -23.75 -13.88
C PRO A 826 17.76 -24.96 -14.63
N ASN A 827 17.12 -24.72 -15.79
CA ASN A 827 17.17 -25.69 -16.89
C ASN A 827 18.32 -25.34 -17.84
N GLY A 828 18.53 -26.17 -18.88
CA GLY A 828 19.30 -25.77 -20.07
C GLY A 828 18.63 -24.59 -20.79
N THR A 829 17.62 -24.88 -21.62
CA THR A 829 16.69 -23.90 -22.21
C THR A 829 15.39 -23.85 -21.40
N GLY A 830 14.75 -22.69 -21.27
CA GLY A 830 13.46 -22.58 -20.59
C GLY A 830 12.32 -23.29 -21.35
N VAL A 831 11.98 -22.77 -22.55
CA VAL A 831 10.99 -23.36 -23.47
C VAL A 831 11.62 -23.57 -24.84
N ARG A 832 11.42 -24.73 -25.48
CA ARG A 832 11.87 -25.00 -26.85
C ARG A 832 10.71 -25.42 -27.78
N MET A 833 10.68 -24.88 -28.99
CA MET A 833 9.73 -25.25 -30.06
C MET A 833 10.53 -25.63 -31.30
N ARG A 834 10.45 -26.88 -31.78
CA ARG A 834 11.35 -27.34 -32.84
C ARG A 834 10.78 -28.37 -33.81
N ASP A 835 11.56 -28.63 -34.85
CA ASP A 835 11.30 -29.67 -35.85
C ASP A 835 9.91 -29.54 -36.51
N GLY A 836 9.48 -28.31 -36.79
CA GLY A 836 8.20 -27.99 -37.44
C GLY A 836 7.01 -27.73 -36.52
N ALA A 837 7.17 -27.84 -35.20
CA ALA A 837 6.10 -27.53 -34.25
C ALA A 837 5.56 -26.10 -34.46
N SER A 838 4.26 -25.96 -34.75
CA SER A 838 3.67 -24.72 -35.29
C SER A 838 2.35 -24.32 -34.60
N PHE A 839 2.00 -23.03 -34.60
CA PHE A 839 0.81 -22.48 -33.92
C PHE A 839 0.76 -22.71 -32.39
N ASN A 840 1.86 -23.12 -31.77
CA ASN A 840 1.93 -23.29 -30.31
C ASN A 840 2.13 -21.93 -29.63
N SER A 841 1.99 -21.88 -28.30
CA SER A 841 2.09 -20.63 -27.56
C SER A 841 2.85 -20.76 -26.24
N ALA A 842 3.60 -19.72 -25.89
CA ALA A 842 4.16 -19.53 -24.55
C ALA A 842 3.63 -18.21 -23.99
N THR A 843 2.79 -18.27 -22.95
CA THR A 843 2.09 -17.08 -22.43
C THR A 843 2.16 -16.91 -20.91
N SER A 844 2.41 -15.69 -20.44
CA SER A 844 2.38 -15.36 -19.00
C SER A 844 3.28 -16.26 -18.11
N ASN A 845 4.34 -16.85 -18.65
CA ASN A 845 5.30 -17.64 -17.88
C ASN A 845 6.35 -16.74 -17.23
N PHE A 846 6.95 -17.22 -16.14
CA PHE A 846 8.14 -16.65 -15.53
C PHE A 846 9.33 -17.52 -15.92
N ILE A 847 10.25 -16.99 -16.72
CA ILE A 847 11.36 -17.74 -17.34
C ILE A 847 12.67 -17.06 -16.99
N ALA A 848 13.38 -17.59 -16.01
CA ALA A 848 14.59 -16.96 -15.49
C ALA A 848 15.65 -17.98 -15.08
N TYR A 849 16.90 -17.54 -15.04
CA TYR A 849 18.04 -18.30 -14.55
C TYR A 849 18.33 -19.62 -15.29
N ASN A 850 17.88 -19.77 -16.54
CA ASN A 850 18.24 -20.91 -17.39
C ASN A 850 19.67 -20.73 -17.94
N VAL A 851 20.39 -21.82 -18.20
CA VAL A 851 21.83 -21.79 -18.56
C VAL A 851 22.05 -21.32 -20.01
N GLY A 852 21.10 -21.61 -20.89
CA GLY A 852 21.00 -21.08 -22.25
C GLY A 852 19.78 -20.18 -22.39
N ASP A 853 19.13 -20.23 -23.54
CA ASP A 853 18.04 -19.31 -23.89
C ASP A 853 16.79 -19.46 -23.00
N GLY A 854 16.07 -18.35 -22.80
CA GLY A 854 14.76 -18.33 -22.15
C GLY A 854 13.72 -19.08 -22.98
N ILE A 855 13.55 -18.65 -24.24
CA ILE A 855 12.73 -19.35 -25.25
C ILE A 855 13.55 -19.55 -26.53
N SER A 856 13.54 -20.76 -27.09
CA SER A 856 14.18 -21.09 -28.35
C SER A 856 13.17 -21.68 -29.35
N ILE A 857 13.15 -21.18 -30.58
CA ILE A 857 12.40 -21.75 -31.70
C ILE A 857 13.39 -22.12 -32.80
N SER A 858 13.41 -23.38 -33.24
CA SER A 858 14.47 -23.88 -34.14
C SER A 858 13.98 -24.91 -35.16
N ASP A 859 14.52 -24.86 -36.38
CA ASP A 859 14.12 -25.77 -37.44
C ASP A 859 14.82 -27.13 -37.39
N GLY A 860 14.15 -28.15 -37.92
CA GLY A 860 14.70 -29.48 -38.10
C GLY A 860 15.54 -29.60 -39.37
N ALA A 861 16.27 -30.71 -39.51
CA ALA A 861 16.97 -31.01 -40.75
C ALA A 861 15.95 -31.27 -41.90
N PRO A 862 16.18 -30.78 -43.13
CA PRO A 862 15.32 -31.09 -44.27
C PRO A 862 15.11 -32.61 -44.46
N PRO A 863 13.88 -33.07 -44.76
CA PRO A 863 12.76 -32.33 -45.32
C PRO A 863 11.74 -31.79 -44.29
N ILE A 864 12.07 -31.71 -43.01
CA ILE A 864 11.15 -31.21 -41.96
C ILE A 864 10.77 -29.74 -42.26
N PRO A 865 9.48 -29.35 -42.22
CA PRO A 865 9.06 -27.96 -42.45
C PRO A 865 9.44 -27.05 -41.27
N PRO A 866 9.60 -25.73 -41.47
CA PRO A 866 9.93 -24.80 -40.40
C PRO A 866 8.86 -24.67 -39.30
N ALA A 867 9.29 -24.40 -38.07
CA ALA A 867 8.42 -24.21 -36.90
C ALA A 867 7.78 -22.80 -36.89
N ARG A 868 6.51 -22.65 -37.29
CA ARG A 868 5.89 -21.35 -37.66
C ARG A 868 4.66 -20.96 -36.85
N SER A 869 4.30 -19.68 -36.89
CA SER A 869 3.09 -19.11 -36.25
C SER A 869 3.06 -19.29 -34.72
N ASN A 870 4.21 -19.49 -34.07
CA ASN A 870 4.27 -19.76 -32.64
C ASN A 870 4.29 -18.43 -31.86
N SER A 871 3.33 -18.24 -30.95
CA SER A 871 3.05 -16.95 -30.31
C SER A 871 3.64 -16.84 -28.90
N LEU A 872 4.46 -15.82 -28.65
CA LEU A 872 5.08 -15.54 -27.35
C LEU A 872 4.55 -14.22 -26.79
N SER A 873 3.86 -14.22 -25.64
CA SER A 873 3.31 -12.97 -25.07
C SER A 873 3.11 -12.97 -23.55
N ASN A 874 3.29 -11.82 -22.91
CA ASN A 874 3.14 -11.60 -21.46
C ASN A 874 4.11 -12.39 -20.57
N ASN A 875 5.07 -13.12 -21.13
CA ASN A 875 6.11 -13.79 -20.33
C ASN A 875 7.01 -12.74 -19.66
N ARG A 876 7.42 -12.99 -18.41
CA ARG A 876 8.55 -12.33 -17.75
C ARG A 876 9.79 -13.17 -18.03
N ILE A 877 10.71 -12.62 -18.81
CA ILE A 877 11.95 -13.27 -19.22
C ILE A 877 13.11 -12.38 -18.76
N PHE A 878 14.00 -12.90 -17.92
CA PHE A 878 15.17 -12.16 -17.40
C PHE A 878 16.22 -13.09 -16.77
N SER A 879 17.48 -12.64 -16.72
CA SER A 879 18.63 -13.35 -16.13
C SER A 879 18.87 -14.76 -16.68
N ASN A 880 18.66 -15.00 -17.97
CA ASN A 880 19.06 -16.23 -18.64
C ASN A 880 20.51 -16.15 -19.15
N GLY A 881 21.14 -17.30 -19.45
CA GLY A 881 22.54 -17.38 -19.90
C GLY A 881 22.73 -17.33 -21.43
N GLY A 882 21.64 -17.54 -22.18
CA GLY A 882 21.53 -17.29 -23.62
C GLY A 882 20.60 -16.10 -23.88
N LEU A 883 20.01 -16.05 -25.08
CA LEU A 883 19.05 -14.99 -25.44
C LEU A 883 17.72 -15.17 -24.70
N GLY A 884 17.02 -14.07 -24.40
CA GLY A 884 15.65 -14.14 -23.88
C GLY A 884 14.68 -14.86 -24.83
N ILE A 885 14.80 -14.59 -26.14
CA ILE A 885 14.12 -15.30 -27.24
C ILE A 885 15.17 -15.52 -28.36
N ASN A 886 15.25 -16.73 -28.90
CA ASN A 886 16.18 -17.15 -29.96
C ASN A 886 15.41 -17.84 -31.12
N LEU A 887 15.59 -17.40 -32.36
CA LEU A 887 14.98 -17.98 -33.58
C LEU A 887 16.02 -18.69 -34.46
N ALA A 888 16.62 -19.77 -33.93
CA ALA A 888 17.73 -20.49 -34.56
C ALA A 888 17.31 -21.46 -35.69
N GLY A 889 17.27 -21.01 -36.94
CA GLY A 889 17.11 -21.91 -38.09
C GLY A 889 17.48 -21.30 -39.45
N GLY A 890 17.84 -22.15 -40.40
CA GLY A 890 18.23 -21.75 -41.76
C GLY A 890 19.70 -21.33 -41.90
N SER A 891 20.28 -21.53 -43.09
CA SER A 891 21.70 -21.25 -43.37
C SER A 891 21.97 -19.80 -43.83
N ASN A 892 21.15 -18.84 -43.40
CA ASN A 892 21.18 -17.46 -43.91
C ASN A 892 22.24 -16.58 -43.22
N LEU A 893 23.50 -17.03 -43.23
CA LEU A 893 24.65 -16.37 -42.61
C LEU A 893 25.16 -15.17 -43.45
N LEU A 894 24.28 -14.22 -43.76
CA LEU A 894 24.57 -13.04 -44.61
C LEU A 894 24.77 -11.73 -43.83
N CYS A 895 24.71 -11.76 -42.51
CA CYS A 895 25.13 -10.67 -41.63
C CYS A 895 26.55 -10.91 -41.11
N ALA A 896 27.36 -9.85 -41.00
CA ALA A 896 28.79 -9.98 -40.73
C ALA A 896 29.09 -10.46 -39.29
N PRO A 897 30.10 -11.33 -39.08
CA PRO A 897 30.33 -11.98 -37.78
C PRO A 897 31.04 -11.04 -36.78
N SER A 898 30.25 -10.28 -36.00
CA SER A 898 30.78 -9.51 -34.85
C SER A 898 29.82 -9.33 -33.66
N ALA A 899 28.58 -9.87 -33.72
CA ALA A 899 27.63 -9.87 -32.61
C ALA A 899 26.82 -11.19 -32.61
N ALA A 900 26.20 -11.53 -31.48
CA ALA A 900 25.62 -12.85 -31.22
C ALA A 900 24.35 -13.14 -32.03
N ASN A 901 24.23 -14.40 -32.49
CA ASN A 901 23.05 -15.29 -32.62
C ASN A 901 21.64 -14.77 -32.97
N VAL A 902 21.46 -13.51 -33.36
CA VAL A 902 20.15 -12.87 -33.60
C VAL A 902 19.85 -12.79 -35.09
N THR A 903 18.55 -12.83 -35.43
CA THR A 903 17.99 -12.64 -36.78
C THR A 903 18.41 -11.32 -37.43
N CYS A 904 18.17 -11.18 -38.74
CA CYS A 904 18.56 -9.99 -39.50
C CYS A 904 17.36 -9.30 -40.12
N ASN A 905 17.14 -8.03 -39.76
CA ASN A 905 16.05 -7.24 -40.31
C ASN A 905 16.25 -6.92 -41.80
N ASP A 906 15.46 -7.57 -42.66
CA ASP A 906 15.47 -7.43 -44.11
C ASP A 906 14.24 -6.67 -44.66
N VAL A 907 14.24 -6.35 -45.96
CA VAL A 907 13.15 -5.65 -46.65
C VAL A 907 12.34 -6.63 -47.49
N GLY A 908 11.14 -6.99 -47.02
CA GLY A 908 10.25 -7.91 -47.73
C GLY A 908 10.60 -9.38 -47.46
N ASP A 909 10.11 -9.86 -46.32
CA ASP A 909 10.30 -11.14 -45.64
C ASP A 909 10.10 -12.42 -46.48
N GLY A 910 11.00 -12.61 -47.45
CA GLY A 910 11.17 -13.86 -48.19
C GLY A 910 11.90 -14.97 -47.42
N ASP A 911 12.03 -14.83 -46.10
CA ASP A 911 12.87 -15.68 -45.25
C ASP A 911 12.17 -17.00 -44.84
N ASP A 912 12.72 -18.12 -45.31
CA ASP A 912 12.27 -19.45 -44.95
C ASP A 912 12.98 -19.96 -43.68
N GLY A 913 12.39 -19.70 -42.50
CA GLY A 913 12.89 -20.22 -41.22
C GLY A 913 11.84 -20.33 -40.09
N PRO A 914 12.28 -20.52 -38.82
CA PRO A 914 11.40 -20.63 -37.65
C PRO A 914 10.74 -19.29 -37.35
N ASN A 915 9.43 -19.28 -37.11
CA ASN A 915 8.60 -18.06 -37.10
C ASN A 915 8.86 -17.12 -38.30
N ARG A 916 9.28 -17.67 -39.46
CA ARG A 916 9.72 -16.92 -40.65
C ARG A 916 10.88 -15.94 -40.38
N LEU A 917 11.70 -16.22 -39.36
CA LEU A 917 12.75 -15.34 -38.86
C LEU A 917 12.24 -13.92 -38.52
N GLN A 918 10.97 -13.81 -38.07
CA GLN A 918 10.23 -12.56 -37.89
C GLN A 918 11.09 -11.42 -37.34
N ASN A 919 11.42 -10.48 -38.23
CA ASN A 919 12.22 -9.29 -37.96
C ASN A 919 11.77 -8.55 -36.69
N TYR A 920 12.75 -8.13 -35.87
CA TYR A 920 12.54 -7.53 -34.55
C TYR A 920 12.49 -5.99 -34.63
N PRO A 921 11.92 -5.28 -33.64
CA PRO A 921 11.93 -3.83 -33.62
C PRO A 921 13.34 -3.32 -33.28
N VAL A 922 13.98 -2.48 -34.10
CA VAL A 922 15.21 -1.79 -33.72
C VAL A 922 14.85 -0.53 -32.94
N LEU A 923 15.23 -0.45 -31.67
CA LEU A 923 14.99 0.72 -30.84
C LEU A 923 16.14 1.70 -31.00
N THR A 924 15.84 2.94 -31.42
CA THR A 924 16.84 3.95 -31.76
C THR A 924 17.01 5.03 -30.69
N SER A 925 15.97 5.30 -29.89
CA SER A 925 16.08 6.20 -28.74
C SER A 925 14.96 6.01 -27.72
N PHE A 926 15.25 6.45 -26.49
CA PHE A 926 14.27 6.77 -25.46
C PHE A 926 14.47 8.24 -25.05
N THR A 927 13.39 8.97 -24.80
CA THR A 927 13.45 10.44 -24.60
C THR A 927 12.67 10.89 -23.37
N ALA A 928 12.84 12.16 -23.01
CA ALA A 928 12.39 12.70 -21.73
C ALA A 928 10.86 12.67 -21.53
N ALA A 929 10.08 12.70 -22.60
CA ALA A 929 8.61 12.59 -22.53
C ALA A 929 8.12 11.13 -22.34
N ARG A 930 8.98 10.20 -21.89
CA ARG A 930 8.79 8.74 -21.91
C ARG A 930 8.44 8.22 -23.32
N VAL A 931 8.95 8.90 -24.36
CA VAL A 931 8.73 8.52 -25.76
C VAL A 931 9.88 7.64 -26.24
N VAL A 932 9.53 6.44 -26.69
CA VAL A 932 10.43 5.49 -27.36
C VAL A 932 10.27 5.59 -28.87
N SER A 933 11.38 5.64 -29.60
CA SER A 933 11.42 5.67 -31.06
C SER A 933 12.24 4.50 -31.60
N GLY A 934 11.88 4.03 -32.79
CA GLY A 934 12.53 2.90 -33.44
C GLY A 934 11.98 2.64 -34.83
N SER A 935 12.42 1.55 -35.45
CA SER A 935 11.90 1.07 -36.72
C SER A 935 11.66 -0.44 -36.72
N LEU A 936 10.77 -0.87 -37.60
CA LEU A 936 10.57 -2.27 -37.98
C LEU A 936 10.57 -2.34 -39.52
N ASN A 937 11.13 -3.41 -40.06
CA ASN A 937 11.25 -3.68 -41.49
C ASN A 937 10.88 -5.15 -41.68
N SER A 938 9.86 -5.47 -42.48
CA SER A 938 9.24 -6.81 -42.57
C SER A 938 8.31 -6.90 -43.80
N THR A 939 7.27 -7.76 -43.79
CA THR A 939 6.26 -7.85 -44.87
C THR A 939 5.71 -6.47 -45.25
N PRO A 940 5.53 -6.12 -46.53
CA PRO A 940 4.85 -4.89 -46.93
C PRO A 940 3.34 -4.89 -46.57
N ASN A 941 2.85 -3.78 -46.01
CA ASN A 941 1.45 -3.59 -45.59
C ASN A 941 0.96 -4.56 -44.48
N SER A 942 1.86 -5.14 -43.67
CA SER A 942 1.53 -5.98 -42.52
C SER A 942 1.38 -5.15 -41.24
N SER A 943 0.46 -5.56 -40.36
CA SER A 943 0.29 -4.96 -39.03
C SER A 943 0.93 -5.82 -37.93
N PHE A 944 1.59 -5.17 -36.98
CA PHE A 944 2.33 -5.80 -35.90
C PHE A 944 1.98 -5.17 -34.54
N THR A 945 1.87 -5.98 -33.50
CA THR A 945 1.86 -5.48 -32.12
C THR A 945 3.31 -5.32 -31.66
N ILE A 946 3.74 -4.09 -31.40
CA ILE A 946 5.00 -3.83 -30.71
C ILE A 946 4.74 -3.88 -29.21
N GLN A 947 5.48 -4.72 -28.50
CA GLN A 947 5.33 -4.99 -27.08
C GLN A 947 6.56 -4.51 -26.32
N TYR A 948 6.41 -3.49 -25.49
CA TYR A 948 7.50 -2.90 -24.73
C TYR A 948 7.61 -3.51 -23.33
N TYR A 949 8.84 -3.82 -22.95
CA TYR A 949 9.20 -4.33 -21.63
C TYR A 949 10.31 -3.43 -21.04
N ALA A 950 10.40 -3.42 -19.72
CA ALA A 950 11.51 -2.83 -18.98
C ALA A 950 12.16 -3.90 -18.11
N SER A 951 13.49 -3.82 -17.93
CA SER A 951 14.31 -4.83 -17.26
C SER A 951 15.34 -4.18 -16.33
N GLU A 952 15.65 -4.81 -15.19
CA GLU A 952 16.61 -4.28 -14.21
C GLU A 952 18.05 -4.23 -14.75
N ALA A 953 18.42 -5.18 -15.62
CA ALA A 953 19.74 -5.31 -16.24
C ALA A 953 19.67 -5.28 -17.77
N GLY A 954 20.77 -4.83 -18.40
CA GLY A 954 21.00 -4.97 -19.83
C GLY A 954 21.62 -6.33 -20.12
N ASP A 955 21.07 -7.05 -21.10
CA ASP A 955 21.51 -8.40 -21.44
C ASP A 955 22.98 -8.43 -21.96
N PRO A 956 23.82 -9.39 -21.53
CA PRO A 956 25.23 -9.50 -21.95
C PRO A 956 25.47 -9.68 -23.45
N SER A 957 24.49 -10.17 -24.22
CA SER A 957 24.56 -10.31 -25.68
C SER A 957 24.39 -8.99 -26.45
N GLY A 958 23.84 -7.96 -25.79
CA GLY A 958 23.43 -6.69 -26.40
C GLY A 958 21.97 -6.65 -26.90
N PHE A 959 21.30 -7.80 -26.98
CA PHE A 959 19.88 -7.91 -27.32
C PHE A 959 19.12 -8.31 -26.06
N GLY A 960 18.21 -7.45 -25.60
CA GLY A 960 17.74 -7.45 -24.22
C GLY A 960 16.70 -8.53 -23.91
N GLU A 961 16.43 -8.75 -22.62
CA GLU A 961 15.30 -9.57 -22.16
C GLU A 961 14.09 -8.68 -21.80
N GLY A 962 12.93 -9.30 -21.50
CA GLY A 962 11.68 -8.60 -21.22
C GLY A 962 11.10 -8.97 -19.87
N GLU A 963 11.48 -8.24 -18.82
CA GLU A 963 11.16 -8.58 -17.45
C GLU A 963 9.74 -8.12 -17.05
N VAL A 964 9.45 -6.82 -17.19
CA VAL A 964 8.16 -6.21 -16.85
C VAL A 964 7.55 -5.56 -18.09
N ARG A 965 6.39 -6.03 -18.54
CA ARG A 965 5.64 -5.34 -19.61
C ARG A 965 5.23 -3.93 -19.14
N VAL A 966 5.56 -2.92 -19.93
CA VAL A 966 5.20 -1.51 -19.63
C VAL A 966 4.18 -0.93 -20.59
N PHE A 967 4.18 -1.32 -21.87
CA PHE A 967 3.27 -0.78 -22.88
C PHE A 967 3.13 -1.73 -24.09
N ASN A 968 2.13 -1.49 -24.93
CA ASN A 968 2.07 -2.05 -26.28
C ASN A 968 1.41 -1.06 -27.25
N ALA A 969 1.76 -1.17 -28.53
CA ALA A 969 1.25 -0.33 -29.60
C ALA A 969 1.07 -1.17 -30.89
N THR A 970 0.29 -0.67 -31.84
CA THR A 970 0.17 -1.26 -33.18
C THR A 970 0.94 -0.41 -34.19
N VAL A 971 1.73 -1.05 -35.05
CA VAL A 971 2.35 -0.44 -36.22
C VAL A 971 1.93 -1.17 -37.48
N THR A 972 1.99 -0.50 -38.63
CA THR A 972 1.77 -1.11 -39.95
C THR A 972 2.90 -0.67 -40.87
N THR A 973 3.51 -1.61 -41.58
CA THR A 973 4.55 -1.36 -42.57
C THR A 973 3.99 -0.72 -43.83
N ASP A 974 4.80 0.06 -44.53
CA ASP A 974 4.45 0.66 -45.81
C ASP A 974 4.49 -0.37 -46.97
N ALA A 975 4.22 0.11 -48.18
CA ALA A 975 4.27 -0.70 -49.39
C ALA A 975 5.70 -1.18 -49.79
N GLY A 976 6.72 -0.70 -49.08
CA GLY A 976 8.12 -1.15 -49.16
C GLY A 976 8.58 -1.89 -47.91
N GLY A 977 7.69 -2.39 -47.05
CA GLY A 977 8.04 -3.21 -45.87
C GLY A 977 8.49 -2.44 -44.63
N ASN A 978 8.57 -1.11 -44.68
CA ASN A 978 9.21 -0.30 -43.64
C ASN A 978 8.20 0.43 -42.75
N VAL A 979 8.50 0.58 -41.46
CA VAL A 979 7.83 1.53 -40.56
C VAL A 979 8.78 2.10 -39.52
N SER A 980 8.84 3.43 -39.44
CA SER A 980 9.41 4.16 -38.29
C SER A 980 8.29 4.49 -37.32
N PHE A 981 8.47 4.15 -36.04
CA PHE A 981 7.47 4.36 -35.00
C PHE A 981 7.99 5.24 -33.87
N THR A 982 7.07 5.85 -33.12
CA THR A 982 7.37 6.75 -32.00
C THR A 982 6.16 6.73 -31.06
N HIS A 983 6.36 6.24 -29.83
CA HIS A 983 5.28 5.91 -28.90
C HIS A 983 5.57 6.44 -27.49
N THR A 984 4.58 7.05 -26.85
CA THR A 984 4.66 7.48 -25.45
C THR A 984 4.27 6.35 -24.51
N ILE A 985 5.18 5.94 -23.62
CA ILE A 985 4.83 5.02 -22.53
C ILE A 985 4.00 5.81 -21.49
N PRO A 986 2.76 5.38 -21.16
CA PRO A 986 1.89 6.11 -20.24
C PRO A 986 2.37 5.98 -18.79
N VAL A 987 2.25 7.05 -18.02
CA VAL A 987 2.47 7.02 -16.56
C VAL A 987 1.23 6.41 -15.91
N PRO A 988 1.35 5.40 -15.02
CA PRO A 988 0.18 4.83 -14.38
C PRO A 988 -0.49 5.86 -13.45
N THR A 989 -1.81 5.92 -13.51
CA THR A 989 -2.62 6.70 -12.55
C THR A 989 -2.48 6.09 -11.15
N PRO A 990 -2.35 6.89 -10.08
CA PRO A 990 -2.40 6.38 -8.70
C PRO A 990 -3.66 5.50 -8.50
N PRO A 991 -3.54 4.33 -7.85
CA PRO A 991 -2.56 4.01 -6.81
C PRO A 991 -1.44 3.02 -7.21
N ALA A 992 -1.09 2.86 -8.49
CA ALA A 992 -0.04 1.93 -8.92
C ALA A 992 1.38 2.54 -8.89
N ILE A 993 2.39 1.68 -8.63
CA ILE A 993 3.82 2.02 -8.77
C ILE A 993 4.19 2.05 -10.26
N ASP A 994 5.05 2.98 -10.67
CA ASP A 994 5.53 3.06 -12.06
C ASP A 994 6.52 1.91 -12.36
N PRO A 995 6.25 1.04 -13.36
CA PRO A 995 7.08 -0.12 -13.66
C PRO A 995 8.45 0.21 -14.30
N LEU A 996 8.77 1.49 -14.56
CA LEU A 996 10.14 1.91 -14.92
C LEU A 996 11.02 2.17 -13.68
N ILE A 997 10.45 2.22 -12.47
CA ILE A 997 11.26 2.38 -11.25
C ILE A 997 12.13 1.14 -11.06
N GLY A 998 13.45 1.34 -11.01
CA GLY A 998 14.44 0.27 -10.90
C GLY A 998 14.81 -0.43 -12.22
N HIS A 999 14.15 -0.12 -13.34
CA HIS A 999 14.27 -0.85 -14.61
C HIS A 999 14.84 0.06 -15.73
N PRO A 1000 16.16 0.32 -15.77
CA PRO A 1000 16.79 1.34 -16.62
C PRO A 1000 17.00 0.94 -18.10
N PHE A 1001 16.42 -0.16 -18.57
CA PHE A 1001 16.53 -0.63 -19.96
C PHE A 1001 15.14 -0.92 -20.54
N ILE A 1002 14.83 -0.38 -21.72
CA ILE A 1002 13.64 -0.74 -22.52
C ILE A 1002 14.02 -1.73 -23.61
N THR A 1003 13.23 -2.78 -23.76
CA THR A 1003 13.25 -3.71 -24.90
C THR A 1003 11.88 -3.78 -25.57
N ALA A 1004 11.84 -4.29 -26.79
CA ALA A 1004 10.61 -4.52 -27.54
C ALA A 1004 10.66 -5.84 -28.32
N LEU A 1005 9.49 -6.45 -28.57
CA LEU A 1005 9.31 -7.49 -29.58
C LEU A 1005 8.12 -7.16 -30.49
N ALA A 1006 8.08 -7.76 -31.67
CA ALA A 1006 6.98 -7.67 -32.63
C ALA A 1006 6.18 -8.98 -32.66
N ILE A 1007 4.85 -8.87 -32.80
CA ILE A 1007 3.96 -10.00 -33.09
C ILE A 1007 3.10 -9.66 -34.31
N ALA A 1008 3.18 -10.48 -35.37
CA ALA A 1008 2.44 -10.27 -36.61
C ALA A 1008 0.94 -10.59 -36.45
N PHE A 1009 0.05 -9.68 -36.85
CA PHE A 1009 -1.40 -9.83 -36.67
C PHE A 1009 -1.98 -11.06 -37.39
N ASN A 1010 -1.50 -11.34 -38.59
CA ASN A 1010 -2.12 -12.33 -39.50
C ASN A 1010 -1.63 -13.76 -39.26
N THR A 1011 -0.47 -13.94 -38.65
CA THR A 1011 0.20 -15.24 -38.49
C THR A 1011 0.54 -15.57 -37.04
N SER A 1012 0.55 -14.58 -36.13
CA SER A 1012 1.07 -14.70 -34.75
C SER A 1012 2.55 -15.07 -34.64
N ASP A 1013 3.31 -15.04 -35.76
CA ASP A 1013 4.76 -15.10 -35.75
C ASP A 1013 5.30 -14.00 -34.82
N THR A 1014 6.21 -14.38 -33.92
CA THR A 1014 6.78 -13.51 -32.89
C THR A 1014 8.29 -13.39 -33.09
N SER A 1015 8.80 -12.15 -33.03
CA SER A 1015 10.23 -11.84 -33.16
C SER A 1015 11.03 -12.20 -31.91
N GLU A 1016 12.35 -12.11 -32.05
CA GLU A 1016 13.27 -11.96 -30.92
C GLU A 1016 13.09 -10.59 -30.25
N PHE A 1017 13.76 -10.38 -29.12
CA PHE A 1017 13.80 -9.07 -28.48
C PHE A 1017 14.75 -8.12 -29.21
N SER A 1018 14.42 -6.83 -29.14
CA SER A 1018 15.23 -5.74 -29.65
C SER A 1018 16.59 -5.63 -28.97
N ASN A 1019 17.50 -4.88 -29.61
CA ASN A 1019 18.52 -4.15 -28.87
C ASN A 1019 17.85 -3.36 -27.74
N TRP A 1020 18.47 -3.29 -26.56
CA TRP A 1020 17.95 -2.42 -25.51
C TRP A 1020 18.27 -0.95 -25.84
N VAL A 1021 17.40 -0.04 -25.37
CA VAL A 1021 17.73 1.38 -25.21
C VAL A 1021 17.64 1.75 -23.74
N THR A 1022 18.56 2.60 -23.30
CA THR A 1022 18.58 3.10 -21.92
C THR A 1022 17.29 3.85 -21.60
N ALA A 1023 16.43 3.26 -20.77
CA ALA A 1023 15.31 3.94 -20.17
C ALA A 1023 15.85 5.00 -19.21
N CYS A 1024 15.17 6.14 -19.06
CA CYS A 1024 15.62 7.08 -18.05
C CYS A 1024 15.23 6.64 -16.65
N GLY A 1025 16.24 6.27 -15.86
CA GLY A 1025 16.09 6.03 -14.44
C GLY A 1025 16.00 7.35 -13.69
N ALA A 1026 15.49 7.29 -12.46
CA ALA A 1026 15.59 8.44 -11.56
C ALA A 1026 17.06 8.83 -11.35
N PRO A 1027 17.38 10.13 -11.19
CA PRO A 1027 18.74 10.56 -10.87
C PRO A 1027 19.27 9.87 -9.60
N VAL A 1028 20.57 9.61 -9.57
CA VAL A 1028 21.30 8.97 -8.48
C VAL A 1028 22.19 10.02 -7.82
N ILE A 1029 21.94 10.34 -6.55
CA ILE A 1029 22.86 11.18 -5.76
C ILE A 1029 24.05 10.30 -5.37
N VAL A 1030 25.22 10.63 -5.91
CA VAL A 1030 26.50 9.95 -5.63
C VAL A 1030 27.08 10.48 -4.31
N THR A 1031 27.02 11.81 -4.10
CA THR A 1031 27.29 12.45 -2.80
C THR A 1031 26.37 13.63 -2.56
N CYS A 1032 25.75 13.70 -1.38
CA CYS A 1032 25.01 14.87 -0.91
C CYS A 1032 25.98 15.96 -0.42
N ALA A 1033 25.51 17.21 -0.34
CA ALA A 1033 26.29 18.33 0.18
C ALA A 1033 26.61 18.18 1.68
N THR A 1034 27.76 18.69 2.10
CA THR A 1034 28.23 18.65 3.50
C THR A 1034 27.61 19.74 4.36
N ALA A 1035 27.40 19.44 5.65
CA ALA A 1035 26.89 20.41 6.63
C ALA A 1035 27.83 21.62 6.83
N GLN A 1036 27.27 22.75 7.27
CA GLN A 1036 28.00 24.01 7.51
C GLN A 1036 27.59 24.68 8.84
N THR A 1037 28.44 25.57 9.35
CA THR A 1037 28.21 26.37 10.57
C THR A 1037 28.57 27.83 10.31
N VAL A 1038 27.73 28.76 10.79
CA VAL A 1038 27.86 30.21 10.63
C VAL A 1038 27.39 30.93 11.91
N ASN A 1039 27.65 32.23 12.01
CA ASN A 1039 27.21 33.05 13.14
C ASN A 1039 25.99 33.92 12.76
N ALA A 1040 25.18 34.27 13.75
CA ALA A 1040 24.08 35.22 13.61
C ALA A 1040 24.54 36.69 13.64
N ASN A 1041 23.65 37.56 13.15
CA ASN A 1041 23.77 39.02 13.26
C ASN A 1041 23.05 39.54 14.53
N ALA A 1042 23.03 40.86 14.72
CA ALA A 1042 22.37 41.53 15.85
C ALA A 1042 20.82 41.42 15.87
N ALA A 1043 20.20 40.77 14.88
CA ALA A 1043 18.80 40.37 14.86
C ALA A 1043 18.63 38.84 14.99
N CYS A 1044 19.68 38.13 15.43
CA CYS A 1044 19.69 36.70 15.77
C CYS A 1044 19.37 35.77 14.58
N GLN A 1045 19.72 36.23 13.38
CA GLN A 1045 19.53 35.53 12.12
C GLN A 1045 20.78 35.57 11.24
N THR A 1046 20.84 34.71 10.23
CA THR A 1046 21.89 34.68 9.20
C THR A 1046 21.30 34.26 7.85
N VAL A 1047 22.10 34.36 6.79
CA VAL A 1047 21.68 34.01 5.42
C VAL A 1047 22.00 32.54 5.12
N VAL A 1048 21.05 31.79 4.57
CA VAL A 1048 21.21 30.40 4.14
C VAL A 1048 22.20 30.31 2.95
N PRO A 1049 23.33 29.57 3.08
CA PRO A 1049 24.26 29.32 1.98
C PRO A 1049 23.66 28.48 0.83
N ASP A 1050 24.36 28.47 -0.30
CA ASP A 1050 24.06 27.59 -1.44
C ASP A 1050 24.77 26.24 -1.31
N PHE A 1051 24.03 25.26 -0.84
CA PHE A 1051 24.42 23.85 -0.73
C PHE A 1051 24.28 23.09 -2.06
N THR A 1052 23.57 23.61 -3.07
CA THR A 1052 23.40 22.89 -4.36
C THR A 1052 24.74 22.67 -5.05
N SER A 1053 25.69 23.60 -4.85
CA SER A 1053 27.08 23.52 -5.29
C SER A 1053 27.87 22.31 -4.73
N GLY A 1054 27.45 21.73 -3.61
CA GLY A 1054 28.11 20.59 -2.96
C GLY A 1054 27.57 19.21 -3.37
N VAL A 1055 26.66 19.14 -4.33
CA VAL A 1055 25.95 17.91 -4.70
C VAL A 1055 26.59 17.28 -5.94
N VAL A 1056 26.99 16.02 -5.84
CA VAL A 1056 27.32 15.21 -7.02
C VAL A 1056 26.20 14.22 -7.25
N ALA A 1057 25.49 14.38 -8.36
CA ALA A 1057 24.49 13.45 -8.82
C ALA A 1057 24.76 13.06 -10.28
N THR A 1058 24.48 11.81 -10.60
CA THR A 1058 24.54 11.26 -11.95
C THR A 1058 23.13 10.86 -12.39
N ASN A 1059 22.93 10.76 -13.69
CA ASN A 1059 21.72 10.24 -14.30
C ASN A 1059 22.13 9.65 -15.66
N ASN A 1060 21.51 8.55 -16.08
CA ASN A 1060 21.86 7.85 -17.30
C ASN A 1060 21.44 8.59 -18.59
N CYS A 1061 20.86 9.78 -18.47
CA CYS A 1061 20.28 10.61 -19.52
C CYS A 1061 20.76 12.07 -19.48
N SER A 1062 21.99 12.34 -19.03
CA SER A 1062 22.56 13.70 -18.93
C SER A 1062 22.60 14.47 -20.26
N SER A 1063 22.37 13.81 -21.40
CA SER A 1063 22.16 14.39 -22.73
C SER A 1063 20.76 14.96 -22.98
N LEU A 1064 19.74 14.59 -22.18
CA LEU A 1064 18.35 15.04 -22.34
C LEU A 1064 18.05 16.36 -21.59
N GLY A 1065 18.96 16.82 -20.74
CA GLY A 1065 18.87 18.08 -20.00
C GLY A 1065 19.78 18.08 -18.77
N PRO A 1066 20.22 19.25 -18.29
CA PRO A 1066 20.99 19.35 -17.06
C PRO A 1066 20.15 18.91 -15.86
N LEU A 1067 20.78 18.29 -14.87
CA LEU A 1067 20.13 18.01 -13.58
C LEU A 1067 19.74 19.32 -12.91
N THR A 1068 18.45 19.47 -12.62
CA THR A 1068 17.92 20.57 -11.83
C THR A 1068 18.10 20.23 -10.36
N ILE A 1069 19.08 20.85 -9.72
CA ILE A 1069 19.34 20.71 -8.28
C ILE A 1069 18.72 21.92 -7.58
N THR A 1070 17.80 21.68 -6.65
CA THR A 1070 17.21 22.72 -5.80
C THR A 1070 17.41 22.39 -4.33
N GLN A 1071 17.35 23.41 -3.48
CA GLN A 1071 17.38 23.26 -2.03
C GLN A 1071 16.19 23.97 -1.37
N SER A 1072 15.77 23.46 -0.22
CA SER A 1072 14.83 24.11 0.70
C SER A 1072 15.36 23.98 2.14
N PRO A 1073 15.57 25.07 2.89
CA PRO A 1073 15.35 26.47 2.51
C PRO A 1073 16.21 26.94 1.34
N ALA A 1074 15.67 27.87 0.55
CA ALA A 1074 16.36 28.43 -0.62
C ALA A 1074 17.60 29.24 -0.21
N ALA A 1075 18.67 29.16 -1.00
CA ALA A 1075 19.86 29.98 -0.80
C ALA A 1075 19.50 31.48 -0.81
N GLY A 1076 20.05 32.26 0.12
CA GLY A 1076 19.69 33.67 0.29
C GLY A 1076 18.48 33.94 1.21
N SER A 1077 17.75 32.90 1.67
CA SER A 1077 16.73 33.08 2.72
C SER A 1077 17.37 33.35 4.09
N MET A 1078 16.62 33.97 5.01
CA MET A 1078 17.07 34.23 6.38
C MET A 1078 16.63 33.08 7.30
N VAL A 1079 17.54 32.58 8.13
CA VAL A 1079 17.26 31.59 9.19
C VAL A 1079 17.77 32.10 10.54
N GLY A 1080 17.09 31.71 11.62
CA GLY A 1080 17.47 32.06 12.99
C GLY A 1080 18.63 31.22 13.54
N LEU A 1081 18.93 31.42 14.81
CA LEU A 1081 19.80 30.54 15.61
C LEU A 1081 19.33 29.07 15.58
N GLY A 1082 20.27 28.14 15.78
CA GLY A 1082 20.00 26.69 15.80
C GLY A 1082 20.42 25.96 14.53
N VAL A 1083 19.99 24.70 14.39
CA VAL A 1083 20.33 23.83 13.25
C VAL A 1083 19.13 23.68 12.32
N HIS A 1084 19.33 23.96 11.04
CA HIS A 1084 18.31 23.93 9.99
C HIS A 1084 18.62 22.81 8.99
N SER A 1085 17.64 21.97 8.70
CA SER A 1085 17.73 20.95 7.66
C SER A 1085 17.55 21.58 6.27
N VAL A 1086 18.54 21.37 5.41
CA VAL A 1086 18.49 21.76 4.00
C VAL A 1086 18.21 20.51 3.18
N THR A 1087 16.97 20.37 2.73
CA THR A 1087 16.54 19.30 1.82
C THR A 1087 16.94 19.67 0.41
N ILE A 1088 17.74 18.82 -0.22
CA ILE A 1088 18.20 18.96 -1.58
C ILE A 1088 17.39 18.00 -2.45
N THR A 1089 16.76 18.53 -3.49
CA THR A 1089 16.06 17.75 -4.52
C THR A 1089 16.90 17.77 -5.79
N VAL A 1090 17.31 16.59 -6.26
CA VAL A 1090 17.88 16.44 -7.60
C VAL A 1090 16.80 15.89 -8.52
N LYS A 1091 16.62 16.58 -9.63
CA LYS A 1091 15.54 16.31 -10.60
C LYS A 1091 16.11 16.30 -12.01
N ASP A 1092 15.74 15.29 -12.79
CA ASP A 1092 16.14 15.20 -14.20
C ASP A 1092 15.18 15.96 -15.13
N GLY A 1093 15.48 15.98 -16.43
CA GLY A 1093 14.59 16.53 -17.47
C GLY A 1093 13.28 15.75 -17.66
N MET A 1094 13.09 14.64 -16.95
CA MET A 1094 11.89 13.79 -16.94
C MET A 1094 11.01 14.02 -15.72
N MET A 1095 11.42 14.94 -14.85
CA MET A 1095 10.78 15.25 -13.57
C MET A 1095 10.92 14.15 -12.51
N ASN A 1096 11.71 13.10 -12.74
CA ASN A 1096 12.02 12.11 -11.71
C ASN A 1096 12.83 12.78 -10.60
N THR A 1097 12.41 12.61 -9.35
CA THR A 1097 13.04 13.26 -8.19
C THR A 1097 13.70 12.24 -7.27
N VAL A 1098 14.95 12.52 -6.90
CA VAL A 1098 15.62 11.93 -5.73
C VAL A 1098 15.95 13.06 -4.75
N THR A 1099 15.98 12.76 -3.45
CA THR A 1099 16.26 13.75 -2.41
C THR A 1099 17.36 13.29 -1.47
N CYS A 1100 18.16 14.23 -0.98
CA CYS A 1100 19.05 14.05 0.16
C CYS A 1100 18.92 15.24 1.12
N MET A 1101 19.48 15.13 2.32
CA MET A 1101 19.38 16.20 3.34
C MET A 1101 20.78 16.51 3.90
N THR A 1102 20.98 17.77 4.26
CA THR A 1102 22.19 18.27 4.93
C THR A 1102 21.82 19.34 5.97
N MET A 1103 22.78 19.85 6.74
CA MET A 1103 22.50 20.69 7.93
C MET A 1103 23.25 22.03 7.90
N LEU A 1104 22.59 23.09 8.37
CA LEU A 1104 23.13 24.44 8.55
C LEU A 1104 23.00 24.86 10.02
N THR A 1105 24.10 25.09 10.71
CA THR A 1105 24.13 25.52 12.13
C THR A 1105 24.36 27.02 12.25
N VAL A 1106 23.64 27.71 13.13
CA VAL A 1106 23.71 29.16 13.34
C VAL A 1106 23.88 29.49 14.82
N ASN A 1107 24.97 30.16 15.19
CA ASN A 1107 25.37 30.41 16.58
C ASN A 1107 25.30 31.89 17.00
N ASP A 1108 25.09 32.13 18.30
CA ASP A 1108 25.22 33.43 18.99
C ASP A 1108 26.39 33.39 19.99
N THR A 1109 26.97 34.56 20.25
CA THR A 1109 28.16 34.77 21.09
C THR A 1109 28.12 36.11 21.84
N THR A 1110 26.93 36.61 22.18
CA THR A 1110 26.69 37.96 22.74
C THR A 1110 26.12 37.89 24.16
N ALA A 1111 26.36 38.88 25.02
CA ALA A 1111 26.24 38.71 26.49
C ALA A 1111 25.33 39.74 27.22
N PRO A 1112 24.70 39.37 28.36
CA PRO A 1112 23.55 40.07 28.92
C PRO A 1112 23.91 41.25 29.84
N ASN A 1113 22.94 42.15 30.02
CA ASN A 1113 23.07 43.41 30.75
C ASN A 1113 22.06 43.50 31.93
N ILE A 1114 22.49 43.93 33.11
CA ILE A 1114 21.64 44.03 34.33
C ILE A 1114 21.22 45.48 34.57
N VAL A 1115 19.94 45.68 34.92
CA VAL A 1115 19.28 46.99 35.03
C VAL A 1115 18.93 47.37 36.49
N SER A 1116 18.58 46.42 37.36
CA SER A 1116 18.23 46.68 38.78
C SER A 1116 18.49 45.48 39.70
N CYS A 1117 18.56 45.71 41.02
CA CYS A 1117 18.86 44.70 42.05
C CYS A 1117 18.08 44.91 43.37
N ALA A 1118 18.10 43.91 44.27
CA ALA A 1118 17.13 43.69 45.35
C ALA A 1118 17.40 44.37 46.72
N THR A 1119 16.36 44.44 47.56
CA THR A 1119 16.31 45.15 48.85
C THR A 1119 16.01 44.24 50.05
N ALA A 1120 16.48 44.63 51.25
CA ALA A 1120 16.58 43.76 52.45
C ALA A 1120 15.29 43.61 53.31
N GLN A 1121 15.19 42.53 54.10
CA GLN A 1121 13.97 42.14 54.86
C GLN A 1121 14.24 41.50 56.25
N ALA A 1122 13.20 41.23 57.06
CA ALA A 1122 13.31 40.57 58.37
C ALA A 1122 12.05 39.77 58.81
N ALA A 1123 12.17 38.84 59.78
CA ALA A 1123 11.09 37.96 60.27
C ALA A 1123 11.15 37.63 61.80
N GLN A 1124 10.06 37.03 62.31
CA GLN A 1124 9.94 36.46 63.66
C GLN A 1124 10.19 34.94 63.65
N ALA A 1125 10.76 34.41 64.74
CA ALA A 1125 11.16 33.03 64.92
C ALA A 1125 10.00 32.12 65.40
N ASN A 1126 10.08 30.84 65.04
CA ASN A 1126 9.17 29.80 65.48
C ASN A 1126 9.59 29.17 66.84
N ALA A 1127 8.84 28.16 67.31
CA ALA A 1127 9.13 27.42 68.54
C ALA A 1127 10.48 26.66 68.56
N SER A 1128 11.21 26.64 67.45
CA SER A 1128 12.58 26.13 67.31
C SER A 1128 13.62 27.24 67.12
N CYS A 1129 13.26 28.50 67.39
CA CYS A 1129 14.09 29.70 67.28
C CYS A 1129 14.61 30.02 65.86
N GLN A 1130 13.85 29.70 64.81
CA GLN A 1130 14.23 29.89 63.40
C GLN A 1130 13.15 30.59 62.55
N ALA A 1131 13.54 31.23 61.45
CA ALA A 1131 12.65 31.75 60.40
C ALA A 1131 13.26 31.62 58.99
N ALA A 1132 12.43 31.62 57.94
CA ALA A 1132 12.83 31.33 56.57
C ALA A 1132 13.26 32.56 55.75
N VAL A 1133 14.27 32.39 54.89
CA VAL A 1133 14.81 33.43 53.97
C VAL A 1133 13.78 33.81 52.88
N PRO A 1134 13.55 35.12 52.60
CA PRO A 1134 12.70 35.58 51.49
C PRO A 1134 13.31 35.41 50.09
N ASN A 1135 12.46 35.49 49.06
CA ASN A 1135 12.88 35.46 47.65
C ASN A 1135 13.15 36.87 47.12
N PHE A 1136 14.43 37.19 46.93
CA PHE A 1136 14.95 38.45 46.40
C PHE A 1136 15.13 38.45 44.86
N VAL A 1137 15.11 37.28 44.19
CA VAL A 1137 15.13 37.18 42.72
C VAL A 1137 13.96 37.96 42.08
N SER A 1138 12.83 38.01 42.79
CA SER A 1138 11.62 38.78 42.44
C SER A 1138 11.83 40.31 42.28
N GLN A 1139 13.01 40.84 42.61
CA GLN A 1139 13.33 42.28 42.63
C GLN A 1139 14.45 42.65 41.64
N ILE A 1140 14.75 41.80 40.65
CA ILE A 1140 15.86 41.96 39.69
C ILE A 1140 15.30 42.29 38.29
N THR A 1141 16.05 43.01 37.45
CA THR A 1141 15.70 43.25 36.04
C THR A 1141 16.95 43.26 35.16
N ALA A 1142 16.88 42.66 33.97
CA ALA A 1142 18.00 42.52 33.03
C ALA A 1142 17.50 42.38 31.56
N THR A 1143 18.39 42.51 30.57
CA THR A 1143 18.10 42.45 29.11
C THR A 1143 19.29 41.92 28.30
N ASP A 1144 19.04 41.26 27.17
CA ASP A 1144 20.05 40.84 26.18
C ASP A 1144 19.54 41.03 24.73
N ASN A 1145 20.39 40.91 23.71
CA ASN A 1145 20.01 41.10 22.30
C ASN A 1145 19.45 39.85 21.60
N CYS A 1146 19.81 38.63 22.01
CA CYS A 1146 19.26 37.39 21.44
C CYS A 1146 18.50 36.52 22.45
N THR A 1147 18.69 36.77 23.74
CA THR A 1147 17.86 36.22 24.81
C THR A 1147 16.89 37.29 25.32
N LEU A 1148 15.59 36.99 25.22
CA LEU A 1148 14.55 37.88 25.76
C LEU A 1148 14.74 38.06 27.28
N ALA A 1149 14.42 39.25 27.80
CA ALA A 1149 14.63 39.61 29.21
C ALA A 1149 14.09 38.59 30.24
N GLY A 1150 12.95 37.93 29.94
CA GLY A 1150 12.36 36.89 30.80
C GLY A 1150 12.94 35.49 30.61
N ALA A 1151 13.71 35.26 29.56
CA ALA A 1151 14.50 34.02 29.33
C ALA A 1151 15.93 34.15 29.87
N LEU A 1152 16.30 35.30 30.45
CA LEU A 1152 17.53 35.42 31.22
C LEU A 1152 17.37 34.64 32.53
N THR A 1153 18.25 33.66 32.72
CA THR A 1153 18.35 32.88 33.94
C THR A 1153 18.78 33.78 35.09
N ILE A 1154 17.96 33.91 36.15
CA ILE A 1154 18.29 34.71 37.35
C ILE A 1154 18.16 33.84 38.61
N THR A 1155 19.25 33.74 39.37
CA THR A 1155 19.36 32.87 40.55
C THR A 1155 19.84 33.64 41.78
N GLN A 1156 19.54 33.18 43.00
CA GLN A 1156 20.10 33.72 44.26
C GLN A 1156 20.74 32.65 45.15
N SER A 1157 21.64 33.06 46.06
CA SER A 1157 22.15 32.23 47.15
C SER A 1157 22.48 33.08 48.40
N PRO A 1158 22.06 32.72 49.62
CA PRO A 1158 21.24 31.56 49.99
C PRO A 1158 19.85 31.55 49.35
N ALA A 1159 19.33 30.34 49.13
CA ALA A 1159 18.01 30.14 48.54
C ALA A 1159 16.89 30.61 49.50
N ALA A 1160 15.77 31.05 48.92
CA ALA A 1160 14.55 31.31 49.67
C ALA A 1160 14.04 30.04 50.40
N GLY A 1161 13.28 30.23 51.47
CA GLY A 1161 12.81 29.13 52.32
C GLY A 1161 13.83 28.63 53.35
N THR A 1162 15.14 28.85 53.14
CA THR A 1162 16.21 28.38 54.05
C THR A 1162 15.95 28.84 55.50
N PRO A 1163 15.82 27.93 56.48
CA PRO A 1163 15.60 28.32 57.88
C PRO A 1163 16.90 28.81 58.51
N LEU A 1164 16.92 30.05 58.98
CA LEU A 1164 18.03 30.67 59.67
C LEU A 1164 17.64 30.99 61.12
N GLY A 1165 18.62 30.92 62.01
CA GLY A 1165 18.45 31.33 63.41
C GLY A 1165 18.46 32.84 63.59
N LEU A 1166 18.29 33.29 64.84
CA LEU A 1166 18.36 34.70 65.24
C LEU A 1166 19.67 35.36 64.76
N GLY A 1167 19.58 36.41 63.93
CA GLY A 1167 20.75 37.03 63.29
C GLY A 1167 20.44 37.70 61.94
N THR A 1168 21.48 38.22 61.27
CA THR A 1168 21.40 38.89 59.95
C THR A 1168 22.36 38.24 58.94
N HIS A 1169 21.94 38.11 57.68
CA HIS A 1169 22.57 37.29 56.64
C HIS A 1169 22.55 37.98 55.26
N THR A 1170 23.44 37.56 54.34
CA THR A 1170 23.66 38.18 53.01
C THR A 1170 23.30 37.21 51.88
N VAL A 1171 22.85 37.76 50.74
CA VAL A 1171 22.38 37.04 49.53
C VAL A 1171 23.05 37.60 48.27
N THR A 1172 23.46 36.73 47.34
CA THR A 1172 24.08 37.06 46.04
C THR A 1172 23.19 36.59 44.89
N ILE A 1173 23.17 37.32 43.76
CA ILE A 1173 22.35 37.08 42.58
C ILE A 1173 23.21 36.98 41.30
N THR A 1174 22.85 36.10 40.37
CA THR A 1174 23.53 35.88 39.07
C THR A 1174 22.54 35.86 37.91
N VAL A 1175 22.90 36.46 36.77
CA VAL A 1175 22.12 36.56 35.52
C VAL A 1175 22.87 35.89 34.34
N LYS A 1176 22.17 35.16 33.48
CA LYS A 1176 22.75 34.43 32.33
C LYS A 1176 21.82 34.39 31.11
N ASP A 1177 22.36 34.43 29.90
CA ASP A 1177 21.62 34.32 28.63
C ASP A 1177 21.47 32.86 28.14
N ALA A 1178 20.69 32.64 27.06
CA ALA A 1178 20.41 31.31 26.50
C ALA A 1178 21.57 30.73 25.66
N ALA A 1179 22.50 31.56 25.17
CA ALA A 1179 23.77 31.13 24.57
C ALA A 1179 24.85 30.82 25.63
N ASN A 1180 24.55 31.10 26.91
CA ASN A 1180 25.31 30.85 28.15
C ASN A 1180 26.30 31.93 28.64
N ASN A 1181 26.22 33.20 28.21
CA ASN A 1181 27.07 34.30 28.73
C ASN A 1181 26.40 35.04 29.94
N MET A 1182 27.14 35.80 30.79
CA MET A 1182 26.77 36.03 32.22
C MET A 1182 27.10 37.40 32.88
N ALA A 1183 26.37 37.77 33.98
CA ALA A 1183 26.56 38.95 34.88
C ALA A 1183 26.00 38.73 36.34
N THR A 1184 26.18 39.64 37.36
CA THR A 1184 25.81 39.41 38.81
C THR A 1184 25.46 40.67 39.71
N CYS A 1185 24.82 40.51 40.90
CA CYS A 1185 24.56 41.54 41.99
C CYS A 1185 24.24 40.97 43.43
N THR A 1186 23.85 41.73 44.51
CA THR A 1186 23.69 41.23 45.94
C THR A 1186 22.65 41.99 46.88
N THR A 1187 22.21 41.41 48.05
CA THR A 1187 21.31 42.00 49.12
C THR A 1187 21.31 41.26 50.53
N THR A 1188 20.39 41.49 51.50
CA THR A 1188 20.40 40.91 52.91
C THR A 1188 19.04 40.55 53.63
N PHE A 1189 19.05 39.77 54.74
CA PHE A 1189 17.87 39.31 55.55
C PHE A 1189 18.12 39.16 57.10
N THR A 1190 17.12 39.23 57.99
CA THR A 1190 17.26 39.16 59.49
C THR A 1190 16.15 38.38 60.27
N VAL A 1191 16.43 37.77 61.44
CA VAL A 1191 15.47 36.99 62.28
C VAL A 1191 15.50 37.37 63.78
N THR A 1192 14.33 37.37 64.48
CA THR A 1192 14.12 37.80 65.90
C THR A 1192 13.06 36.97 66.67
N ASP A 1193 12.97 37.07 68.01
CA ASP A 1193 11.95 36.41 68.88
C ASP A 1193 11.34 37.41 69.90
N ALA A 1194 10.14 37.12 70.40
CA ALA A 1194 9.34 37.97 71.30
C ALA A 1194 8.50 37.18 72.35
N THR A 1195 8.73 35.88 72.56
CA THR A 1195 7.80 35.01 73.31
C THR A 1195 8.08 34.98 74.84
N PRO A 1196 7.15 35.37 75.73
CA PRO A 1196 7.40 35.43 77.18
C PRO A 1196 7.21 34.08 77.92
N PRO A 1197 7.99 33.78 78.98
CA PRO A 1197 7.88 32.54 79.76
C PRO A 1197 6.75 32.58 80.82
N THR A 1198 6.35 31.40 81.29
CA THR A 1198 5.28 31.22 82.30
C THR A 1198 5.75 30.52 83.57
N LEU A 1199 5.17 30.87 84.73
CA LEU A 1199 5.42 30.25 86.04
C LEU A 1199 4.24 29.38 86.47
N SER A 1200 4.50 28.20 87.02
CA SER A 1200 3.47 27.18 87.33
C SER A 1200 3.02 27.12 88.80
N ALA A 1201 3.79 27.67 89.74
CA ALA A 1201 3.43 27.76 91.16
C ALA A 1201 4.20 28.91 91.84
N CYS A 1202 3.66 29.42 92.95
CA CYS A 1202 4.33 30.40 93.83
C CYS A 1202 4.52 29.80 95.24
N PRO A 1203 5.61 30.15 95.96
CA PRO A 1203 5.81 29.74 97.35
C PRO A 1203 4.69 30.23 98.28
N THR A 1204 4.39 29.48 99.34
CA THR A 1204 3.39 29.86 100.34
C THR A 1204 3.88 30.97 101.27
N ASN A 1205 2.96 31.84 101.70
CA ASN A 1205 3.23 32.93 102.64
C ASN A 1205 3.96 32.45 103.91
N GLN A 1206 5.08 33.09 104.25
CA GLN A 1206 5.74 32.90 105.54
C GLN A 1206 5.36 34.02 106.53
N THR A 1207 5.45 33.75 107.83
CA THR A 1207 5.21 34.73 108.90
C THR A 1207 6.38 34.66 109.88
N VAL A 1208 7.10 35.78 110.06
CA VAL A 1208 8.32 35.84 110.86
C VAL A 1208 8.28 37.09 111.75
N THR A 1209 8.64 36.94 113.02
CA THR A 1209 8.61 38.01 114.02
C THR A 1209 9.85 38.90 113.89
N ALA A 1210 9.68 40.23 113.88
CA ALA A 1210 10.78 41.19 113.80
C ALA A 1210 11.74 41.09 115.00
N ASN A 1211 13.05 41.10 114.74
CA ASN A 1211 14.10 41.07 115.78
C ASN A 1211 14.88 42.39 115.90
N ALA A 1212 14.62 43.36 115.02
CA ALA A 1212 15.14 44.73 115.07
C ALA A 1212 14.08 45.73 114.59
N ALA A 1213 14.32 47.02 114.80
CA ALA A 1213 13.46 48.11 114.30
C ALA A 1213 13.36 48.17 112.76
N THR A 1214 14.20 47.42 112.05
CA THR A 1214 14.22 47.25 110.58
C THR A 1214 13.49 45.99 110.09
N GLY A 1215 12.84 45.22 110.98
CA GLY A 1215 12.07 44.02 110.62
C GLY A 1215 12.80 42.70 110.88
N ALA A 1216 12.50 41.68 110.08
CA ALA A 1216 13.20 40.40 110.03
C ALA A 1216 13.33 39.93 108.57
N THR A 1217 14.44 39.26 108.26
CA THR A 1217 14.71 38.72 106.91
C THR A 1217 13.85 37.48 106.65
N VAL A 1218 13.21 37.42 105.48
CA VAL A 1218 12.47 36.25 104.99
C VAL A 1218 13.03 35.88 103.63
N THR A 1219 13.34 34.60 103.43
CA THR A 1219 13.85 34.08 102.15
C THR A 1219 12.81 33.18 101.51
N TYR A 1220 12.46 33.49 100.26
CA TYR A 1220 11.66 32.63 99.39
C TYR A 1220 12.57 32.01 98.33
N THR A 1221 12.29 30.76 97.96
CA THR A 1221 12.99 29.97 96.93
C THR A 1221 11.95 29.22 96.11
#